data_AF-A0A8W8LNC2-F1
#
_entry.id   AF-A0A8W8LNC2-F1
#
_cell.length_a   1.000
_cell.length_b   1.000
_cell.length_c   1.000
_cell.angle_alpha   90.00
_cell.angle_beta   90.00
_cell.angle_gamma   90.00
#
_symmetry.space_group_name_H-M   'P 1'
#
loop_
_entity.id
_entity.type
_entity.pdbx_description
1 polymer ?
#
loop_
_entity_poly.entity_id
_entity_poly.type
_entity_poly.pdbx_seq_one_letter_code
_entity_poly.pdbx_strand_id
1 'polypeptide(L)'
;MSLSKYESTTGTTHLARIARAILGPCMDVLREVLANEISPPDLEKKVKTYVPQKGKPSISEKQKRIVYGKNYSAFDVTLLYFLLRNMCSIPPHKNTWGQDPEPTDKSVSANIERIRILRNEWYGHGTDISLSEPDFERKWNHISQIVKELEGYLGTATKYQDSLIKLKTCYMDPDSIQHYIDTLRTVERLQTDVKNLQEDVEEIKSVKIRKESQIEKDIFDQWQQEDSCFISTKAFEEIEKIVKSKNMVIVAGHSGSGKSAIIQRIGLKYRKQDWTVRRVKKVEDILDEYSSSQFQKDKTICVFNDPLGKESFDEILNSSWQTCEEELKLYLRTAKLVMSCRNHIIYDNRLTRYLVNQSHIINIDDKKRKLSVDEKRQILKRYTSDMNLSDKERERIVEVERYFPLLCKLYSSNEEYKNKGVGFFTEPITMLKEEIEGFRNKDKGKYCALALLVLFDGDLCVSDLFAEKDMENKFKHTLKLCELPENTTPPAIRDSLNSLKDFFVKKIGDTYHFYHDLVMEVTTLVFGNDYPIETIMYADIGFLRKRVKLGDCDEHDDPFTICLCDRYIEQLGDRLYTELFGERLLDVVLNPCLRNDKVIKVLKEKLTDHPEHLQILLETKKLAINKQELHQTSKNLLLTKLSFLNLESKLATIPMNTETITIENQVKNEEIKLYSFY
;
A
#
# COMPACT_ATOMS: atom_id res chain seq x y z
N MET A 1 -41.11 -31.53 -16.04
CA MET A 1 -42.19 -30.63 -16.50
C MET A 1 -42.44 -30.98 -17.96
N SER A 2 -43.67 -31.33 -18.34
CA SER A 2 -43.96 -31.52 -19.77
C SER A 2 -43.85 -30.16 -20.46
N LEU A 3 -42.91 -30.03 -21.40
CA LEU A 3 -42.77 -28.83 -22.24
C LEU A 3 -44.15 -28.52 -22.86
N SER A 4 -44.58 -27.27 -22.77
CA SER A 4 -45.85 -26.85 -23.37
C SER A 4 -45.84 -27.19 -24.85
N LYS A 5 -46.95 -27.73 -25.38
CA LYS A 5 -47.06 -28.08 -26.81
C LYS A 5 -46.80 -26.88 -27.74
N TYR A 6 -46.87 -25.65 -27.22
CA TYR A 6 -46.69 -24.41 -27.95
C TYR A 6 -45.27 -23.82 -27.83
N GLU A 7 -44.32 -24.49 -27.19
CA GLU A 7 -42.95 -23.99 -27.04
C GLU A 7 -42.18 -23.99 -28.36
N SER A 8 -41.24 -23.04 -28.47
CA SER A 8 -40.31 -23.00 -29.60
C SER A 8 -39.34 -24.18 -29.49
N THR A 9 -39.36 -25.03 -30.50
CA THR A 9 -38.49 -26.22 -30.60
C THR A 9 -37.88 -26.28 -31.99
N THR A 10 -36.92 -27.18 -32.17
CA THR A 10 -36.36 -27.48 -33.50
C THR A 10 -37.45 -27.88 -34.48
N GLY A 11 -38.46 -28.65 -34.03
CA GLY A 11 -39.55 -29.11 -34.88
C GLY A 11 -40.53 -28.01 -35.30
N THR A 12 -40.85 -27.06 -34.41
CA THR A 12 -41.67 -25.89 -34.79
C THR A 12 -40.90 -24.97 -35.76
N THR A 13 -39.58 -24.86 -35.60
CA THR A 13 -38.69 -24.16 -36.55
C THR A 13 -38.68 -24.81 -37.93
N HIS A 14 -38.58 -26.14 -38.00
CA HIS A 14 -38.65 -26.88 -39.27
C HIS A 14 -39.96 -26.63 -40.01
N LEU A 15 -41.08 -26.66 -39.30
CA LEU A 15 -42.39 -26.37 -39.89
C LEU A 15 -42.46 -24.93 -40.43
N ALA A 16 -41.97 -23.95 -39.67
CA ALA A 16 -41.93 -22.56 -40.09
C ALA A 16 -41.02 -22.33 -41.31
N ARG A 17 -39.90 -23.05 -41.41
CA ARG A 17 -39.02 -23.00 -42.60
C ARG A 17 -39.74 -23.53 -43.85
N ILE A 18 -40.46 -24.65 -43.75
CA ILE A 18 -41.27 -25.19 -44.85
C ILE A 18 -42.34 -24.18 -45.29
N ALA A 19 -43.01 -23.54 -44.34
CA ALA A 19 -43.97 -22.47 -44.62
C ALA A 19 -43.34 -21.33 -45.44
N ARG A 20 -42.18 -20.83 -44.98
CA ARG A 20 -41.44 -19.75 -45.64
C ARG A 20 -40.92 -20.16 -47.03
N ALA A 21 -40.60 -21.44 -47.24
CA ALA A 21 -40.18 -21.94 -48.55
C ALA A 21 -41.34 -21.93 -49.56
N ILE A 22 -42.52 -22.38 -49.13
CA ILE A 22 -43.74 -22.42 -49.95
C ILE A 22 -44.23 -21.00 -50.26
N LEU A 23 -44.29 -20.14 -49.24
CA LEU A 23 -44.79 -18.75 -49.35
C LEU A 23 -43.74 -17.76 -49.88
N GLY A 24 -42.50 -18.19 -50.10
CA GLY A 24 -41.44 -17.37 -50.67
C GLY A 24 -40.95 -17.97 -51.99
N PRO A 25 -39.79 -18.65 -52.01
CA PRO A 25 -39.17 -19.16 -53.24
C PRO A 25 -40.09 -19.95 -54.17
N CYS A 26 -40.97 -20.83 -53.65
CA CYS A 26 -41.90 -21.58 -54.50
C CYS A 26 -42.97 -20.67 -55.13
N MET A 27 -43.49 -19.69 -54.39
CA MET A 27 -44.46 -18.74 -54.90
C MET A 27 -43.82 -17.79 -55.91
N ASP A 28 -42.60 -17.34 -55.63
CA ASP A 28 -41.88 -16.41 -56.49
C ASP A 28 -41.44 -17.06 -57.81
N VAL A 29 -40.98 -18.32 -57.79
CA VAL A 29 -40.68 -19.03 -59.04
C VAL A 29 -41.94 -19.23 -59.89
N LEU A 30 -43.11 -19.50 -59.28
CA LEU A 30 -44.37 -19.58 -60.01
C LEU A 30 -44.79 -18.24 -60.64
N ARG A 31 -44.48 -17.11 -59.99
CA ARG A 31 -44.71 -15.78 -60.57
C ARG A 31 -43.84 -15.55 -61.81
N GLU A 32 -42.59 -15.99 -61.77
CA GLU A 32 -41.71 -15.91 -62.94
C GLU A 32 -42.14 -16.86 -64.06
N VAL A 33 -42.58 -18.09 -63.75
CA VAL A 33 -43.19 -18.99 -64.74
C VAL A 33 -44.41 -18.35 -65.41
N LEU A 34 -45.28 -17.70 -64.63
CA LEU A 34 -46.42 -16.99 -65.20
C LEU A 34 -46.00 -15.81 -66.08
N ALA A 35 -44.98 -15.05 -65.67
CA ALA A 35 -44.45 -13.93 -66.44
C ALA A 35 -43.79 -14.38 -67.76
N ASN A 36 -43.17 -15.56 -67.78
CA ASN A 36 -42.60 -16.18 -68.98
C ASN A 36 -43.69 -16.61 -69.97
N GLU A 37 -44.84 -17.08 -69.47
CA GLU A 37 -45.95 -17.57 -70.29
C GLU A 37 -46.89 -16.47 -70.77
N ILE A 38 -47.13 -15.44 -69.97
CA ILE A 38 -48.11 -14.39 -70.25
C ILE A 38 -47.63 -13.03 -69.71
N SER A 39 -47.53 -12.05 -70.61
CA SER A 39 -47.26 -10.67 -70.25
C SER A 39 -48.42 -10.06 -69.41
N PRO A 40 -48.16 -9.13 -68.48
CA PRO A 40 -49.23 -8.54 -67.66
C PRO A 40 -50.39 -7.91 -68.47
N PRO A 41 -50.16 -7.20 -69.60
CA PRO A 41 -51.24 -6.74 -70.47
C PRO A 41 -52.06 -7.87 -71.10
N ASP A 42 -51.40 -8.95 -71.53
CA ASP A 42 -52.08 -10.10 -72.14
C ASP A 42 -52.86 -10.94 -71.12
N LEU A 43 -52.40 -10.97 -69.87
CA LEU A 43 -53.09 -11.65 -68.78
C LEU A 43 -54.45 -10.99 -68.49
N GLU A 44 -54.49 -9.66 -68.39
CA GLU A 44 -55.75 -8.92 -68.22
C GLU A 44 -56.73 -9.24 -69.35
N LYS A 45 -56.23 -9.24 -70.60
CA LYS A 45 -57.03 -9.56 -71.79
C LYS A 45 -57.54 -11.00 -71.74
N LYS A 46 -56.67 -11.97 -71.45
CA LYS A 46 -57.02 -13.40 -71.34
C LYS A 46 -58.06 -13.65 -70.24
N VAL A 47 -57.93 -13.01 -69.07
CA VAL A 47 -58.93 -13.12 -67.99
C VAL A 47 -60.27 -12.53 -68.41
N LYS A 48 -60.29 -11.34 -69.04
CA LYS A 48 -61.54 -10.73 -69.55
C LYS A 48 -62.24 -11.60 -70.60
N THR A 49 -61.49 -12.34 -71.42
CA THR A 49 -62.04 -13.28 -72.41
C THR A 49 -62.46 -14.63 -71.80
N TYR A 50 -61.83 -15.05 -70.71
CA TYR A 50 -62.10 -16.32 -70.03
C TYR A 50 -63.36 -16.26 -69.15
N VAL A 51 -63.53 -15.18 -68.38
CA VAL A 51 -64.63 -15.00 -67.41
C VAL A 51 -66.05 -15.19 -67.97
N PRO A 52 -66.38 -14.75 -69.21
CA PRO A 52 -67.73 -14.91 -69.77
C PRO A 52 -68.08 -16.34 -70.26
N GLN A 53 -67.14 -17.29 -70.26
CA GLN A 53 -67.33 -18.61 -70.87
C GLN A 53 -68.12 -19.56 -69.95
N LYS A 54 -69.27 -20.07 -70.43
CA LYS A 54 -70.09 -21.04 -69.69
C LYS A 54 -69.35 -22.37 -69.49
N GLY A 55 -69.39 -22.92 -68.28
CA GLY A 55 -68.84 -24.24 -67.94
C GLY A 55 -67.37 -24.26 -67.49
N LYS A 56 -66.72 -23.12 -67.37
CA LYS A 56 -65.33 -23.02 -66.89
C LYS A 56 -65.22 -22.69 -65.38
N PRO A 57 -64.14 -23.12 -64.69
CA PRO A 57 -63.88 -22.75 -63.30
C PRO A 57 -63.92 -21.24 -63.06
N SER A 58 -64.65 -20.80 -62.02
CA SER A 58 -64.83 -19.38 -61.70
C SER A 58 -63.65 -18.79 -60.91
N ILE A 59 -63.32 -17.53 -61.18
CA ILE A 59 -62.36 -16.71 -60.44
C ILE A 59 -63.11 -15.72 -59.55
N SER A 60 -62.72 -15.59 -58.27
CA SER A 60 -63.42 -14.73 -57.31
C SER A 60 -63.28 -13.24 -57.65
N GLU A 61 -64.23 -12.39 -57.22
CA GLU A 61 -64.16 -10.94 -57.42
C GLU A 61 -62.89 -10.32 -56.81
N LYS A 62 -62.42 -10.84 -55.67
CA LYS A 62 -61.16 -10.41 -55.06
C LYS A 62 -59.96 -10.70 -55.97
N GLN A 63 -59.89 -11.91 -56.53
CA GLN A 63 -58.82 -12.30 -57.45
C GLN A 63 -58.88 -11.50 -58.76
N LYS A 64 -60.08 -11.21 -59.30
CA LYS A 64 -60.23 -10.34 -60.49
C LYS A 64 -59.63 -8.96 -60.26
N ARG A 65 -59.95 -8.33 -59.12
CA ARG A 65 -59.38 -7.01 -58.75
C ARG A 65 -57.85 -7.05 -58.68
N ILE A 66 -57.30 -8.10 -58.09
CA ILE A 66 -55.84 -8.29 -57.98
C ILE A 66 -55.20 -8.44 -59.37
N VAL A 67 -55.80 -9.24 -60.27
CA VAL A 67 -55.28 -9.40 -61.64
C VAL A 67 -55.39 -8.09 -62.44
N TYR A 68 -56.50 -7.35 -62.33
CA TYR A 68 -56.66 -6.06 -63.01
C TYR A 68 -55.76 -4.96 -62.46
N GLY A 69 -55.30 -5.10 -61.22
CA GLY A 69 -54.25 -4.27 -60.65
C GLY A 69 -52.86 -4.48 -61.25
N LYS A 70 -52.68 -5.47 -62.16
CA LYS A 70 -51.44 -5.77 -62.91
C LYS A 70 -50.20 -6.02 -62.05
N ASN A 71 -50.39 -6.36 -60.78
CA ASN A 71 -49.30 -6.57 -59.83
C ASN A 71 -49.10 -8.06 -59.52
N TYR A 72 -48.17 -8.71 -60.22
CA TYR A 72 -47.88 -10.15 -60.04
C TYR A 72 -47.34 -10.47 -58.64
N SER A 73 -46.71 -9.50 -57.97
CA SER A 73 -46.21 -9.68 -56.59
C SER A 73 -47.33 -9.88 -55.57
N ALA A 74 -48.58 -9.54 -55.91
CA ALA A 74 -49.75 -9.75 -55.07
C ALA A 74 -50.42 -11.12 -55.28
N PHE A 75 -49.94 -11.95 -56.23
CA PHE A 75 -50.57 -13.23 -56.55
C PHE A 75 -50.11 -14.31 -55.59
N ASP A 76 -51.06 -14.98 -54.94
CA ASP A 76 -50.80 -16.13 -54.09
C ASP A 76 -50.69 -17.44 -54.90
N VAL A 77 -50.23 -18.52 -54.26
CA VAL A 77 -50.08 -19.85 -54.90
C VAL A 77 -51.41 -20.36 -55.50
N THR A 78 -52.55 -20.04 -54.91
CA THR A 78 -53.87 -20.48 -55.41
C THR A 78 -54.21 -19.81 -56.74
N LEU A 79 -54.02 -18.49 -56.79
CA LEU A 79 -54.26 -17.69 -57.99
C LEU A 79 -53.25 -18.05 -59.09
N LEU A 80 -51.96 -18.20 -58.74
CA LEU A 80 -50.92 -18.62 -59.68
C LEU A 80 -51.24 -19.98 -60.31
N TYR A 81 -51.58 -20.99 -59.49
CA TYR A 81 -51.99 -22.30 -59.98
C TYR A 81 -53.18 -22.20 -60.95
N PHE A 82 -54.21 -21.42 -60.58
CA PHE A 82 -55.38 -21.24 -61.42
C PHE A 82 -55.04 -20.64 -62.79
N LEU A 83 -54.20 -19.60 -62.81
CA LEU A 83 -53.81 -18.92 -64.06
C LEU A 83 -52.93 -19.81 -64.94
N LEU A 84 -51.92 -20.44 -64.34
CA LEU A 84 -51.00 -21.34 -65.05
C LEU A 84 -51.71 -22.55 -65.67
N ARG A 85 -52.68 -23.13 -64.95
CA ARG A 85 -53.46 -24.27 -65.43
C ARG A 85 -54.42 -23.91 -66.56
N ASN A 86 -55.10 -22.76 -66.47
CA ASN A 86 -56.26 -22.46 -67.32
C ASN A 86 -55.99 -21.45 -68.44
N MET A 87 -54.86 -20.71 -68.39
CA MET A 87 -54.61 -19.57 -69.27
C MET A 87 -53.25 -19.59 -69.99
N CYS A 88 -52.29 -20.36 -69.48
CA CYS A 88 -50.97 -20.54 -70.09
C CYS A 88 -50.96 -21.72 -71.08
N SER A 89 -49.92 -21.79 -71.90
CA SER A 89 -49.77 -22.84 -72.91
C SER A 89 -48.99 -24.04 -72.38
N ILE A 90 -49.10 -24.31 -71.06
CA ILE A 90 -48.38 -25.40 -70.39
C ILE A 90 -49.18 -26.70 -70.56
N PRO A 91 -48.62 -27.74 -71.20
CA PRO A 91 -49.33 -29.01 -71.37
C PRO A 91 -49.56 -29.68 -70.01
N PRO A 92 -50.71 -30.35 -69.80
CA PRO A 92 -50.94 -31.12 -68.59
C PRO A 92 -49.89 -32.24 -68.47
N HIS A 93 -49.45 -32.50 -67.24
CA HIS A 93 -48.63 -33.67 -66.95
C HIS A 93 -49.43 -34.96 -67.19
N LYS A 94 -48.77 -36.12 -67.20
CA LYS A 94 -49.35 -37.40 -67.65
C LYS A 94 -50.69 -37.76 -66.98
N ASN A 95 -50.83 -37.47 -65.68
CA ASN A 95 -52.03 -37.77 -64.89
C ASN A 95 -53.10 -36.65 -64.92
N THR A 96 -52.86 -35.58 -65.68
CA THR A 96 -53.70 -34.37 -65.79
C THR A 96 -53.79 -33.51 -64.52
N TRP A 97 -54.11 -32.23 -64.70
CA TRP A 97 -54.18 -31.25 -63.61
C TRP A 97 -55.17 -31.65 -62.50
N GLY A 98 -54.73 -31.50 -61.25
CA GLY A 98 -55.52 -31.79 -60.06
C GLY A 98 -55.34 -33.21 -59.53
N GLN A 99 -54.63 -34.09 -60.25
CA GLN A 99 -54.22 -35.42 -59.82
C GLN A 99 -52.74 -35.43 -59.43
N ASP A 100 -52.34 -36.39 -58.60
CA ASP A 100 -50.94 -36.53 -58.18
C ASP A 100 -50.03 -36.86 -59.39
N PRO A 101 -48.97 -36.07 -59.65
CA PRO A 101 -48.02 -36.38 -60.70
C PRO A 101 -47.21 -37.64 -60.39
N GLU A 102 -46.78 -38.38 -61.43
CA GLU A 102 -45.84 -39.49 -61.23
C GLU A 102 -44.52 -39.00 -60.61
N PRO A 103 -43.88 -39.73 -59.69
CA PRO A 103 -42.64 -39.29 -59.05
C PRO A 103 -41.49 -38.97 -60.02
N THR A 104 -41.48 -39.59 -61.19
CA THR A 104 -40.46 -39.41 -62.24
C THR A 104 -40.79 -38.30 -63.24
N ASP A 105 -42.00 -37.73 -63.21
CA ASP A 105 -42.43 -36.68 -64.13
C ASP A 105 -41.83 -35.33 -63.71
N LYS A 106 -40.88 -34.81 -64.48
CA LYS A 106 -40.18 -33.54 -64.19
C LYS A 106 -40.73 -32.35 -64.98
N SER A 107 -41.92 -32.51 -65.59
CA SER A 107 -42.53 -31.45 -66.38
C SER A 107 -42.90 -30.22 -65.53
N VAL A 108 -42.99 -29.06 -66.17
CA VAL A 108 -43.37 -27.80 -65.53
C VAL A 108 -44.73 -27.93 -64.85
N SER A 109 -45.71 -28.57 -65.51
CA SER A 109 -47.04 -28.81 -64.94
C SER A 109 -47.03 -29.77 -63.76
N ALA A 110 -46.21 -30.83 -63.79
CA ALA A 110 -46.04 -31.71 -62.63
C ALA A 110 -45.47 -30.96 -61.42
N ASN A 111 -44.50 -30.07 -61.63
CA ASN A 111 -43.91 -29.27 -60.55
C ASN A 111 -44.84 -28.18 -60.02
N ILE A 112 -45.63 -27.52 -60.88
CA ILE A 112 -46.71 -26.61 -60.46
C ILE A 112 -47.74 -27.35 -59.58
N GLU A 113 -48.11 -28.57 -59.98
CA GLU A 113 -49.06 -29.41 -59.25
C GLU A 113 -48.49 -29.83 -57.88
N ARG A 114 -47.20 -30.20 -57.80
CA ARG A 114 -46.53 -30.51 -56.52
C ARG A 114 -46.51 -29.32 -55.56
N ILE A 115 -46.28 -28.08 -56.05
CA ILE A 115 -46.36 -26.89 -55.19
C ILE A 115 -47.78 -26.70 -54.64
N ARG A 116 -48.83 -26.95 -55.45
CA ARG A 116 -50.22 -26.92 -54.97
C ARG A 116 -50.45 -27.95 -53.87
N ILE A 117 -50.00 -29.19 -54.07
CA ILE A 117 -50.14 -30.27 -53.08
C ILE A 117 -49.41 -29.91 -51.79
N LEU A 118 -48.14 -29.49 -51.87
CA LEU A 118 -47.35 -29.06 -50.71
C LEU A 118 -48.02 -27.93 -49.93
N ARG A 119 -48.57 -26.93 -50.64
CA ARG A 119 -49.34 -25.84 -50.02
C ARG A 119 -50.57 -26.38 -49.29
N ASN A 120 -51.34 -27.27 -49.93
CA ASN A 120 -52.55 -27.83 -49.35
C ASN A 120 -52.25 -28.72 -48.13
N GLU A 121 -51.18 -29.52 -48.18
CA GLU A 121 -50.71 -30.30 -47.04
C GLU A 121 -50.34 -29.40 -45.86
N TRP A 122 -49.58 -28.34 -46.11
CA TRP A 122 -49.13 -27.41 -45.07
C TRP A 122 -50.29 -26.57 -44.48
N TYR A 123 -51.15 -25.98 -45.33
CA TYR A 123 -52.18 -25.03 -44.91
C TYR A 123 -53.53 -25.67 -44.56
N GLY A 124 -53.89 -26.77 -45.22
CA GLY A 124 -55.23 -27.34 -45.19
C GLY A 124 -55.37 -28.65 -44.41
N HIS A 125 -54.27 -29.37 -44.16
CA HIS A 125 -54.28 -30.70 -43.54
C HIS A 125 -53.27 -30.88 -42.40
N GLY A 126 -52.60 -29.82 -41.97
CA GLY A 126 -51.67 -29.86 -40.84
C GLY A 126 -52.41 -30.13 -39.52
N THR A 127 -52.10 -31.25 -38.86
CA THR A 127 -52.64 -31.62 -37.55
C THR A 127 -51.65 -31.40 -36.40
N ASP A 128 -50.38 -31.16 -36.72
CA ASP A 128 -49.30 -30.91 -35.77
C ASP A 128 -48.61 -29.56 -36.08
N ILE A 129 -48.15 -28.90 -35.02
CA ILE A 129 -47.40 -27.63 -35.07
C ILE A 129 -45.88 -27.86 -35.06
N SER A 130 -45.44 -29.11 -35.02
CA SER A 130 -44.03 -29.53 -35.08
C SER A 130 -43.78 -30.45 -36.29
N LEU A 131 -42.58 -30.40 -36.86
CA LEU A 131 -42.14 -31.27 -37.94
C LEU A 131 -40.84 -31.99 -37.56
N SER A 132 -40.85 -33.32 -37.64
CA SER A 132 -39.66 -34.13 -37.36
C SER A 132 -38.52 -33.81 -38.33
N GLU A 133 -37.27 -34.01 -37.90
CA GLU A 133 -36.09 -33.78 -38.76
C GLU A 133 -36.09 -34.65 -40.04
N PRO A 134 -36.41 -35.97 -39.99
CA PRO A 134 -36.52 -36.78 -41.20
C PRO A 134 -37.60 -36.26 -42.17
N ASP A 135 -38.76 -35.84 -41.66
CA ASP A 135 -39.84 -35.30 -42.48
C ASP A 135 -39.48 -33.94 -43.07
N PHE A 136 -38.80 -33.11 -42.29
CA PHE A 136 -38.27 -31.83 -42.74
C PHE A 136 -37.29 -32.03 -43.90
N GLU A 137 -36.25 -32.85 -43.75
CA GLU A 137 -35.26 -33.07 -44.80
C GLU A 137 -35.90 -33.66 -46.06
N ARG A 138 -36.83 -34.61 -45.90
CA ARG A 138 -37.59 -35.18 -47.04
C ARG A 138 -38.39 -34.09 -47.79
N LYS A 139 -39.18 -33.28 -47.07
CA LYS A 139 -39.99 -32.22 -47.68
C LYS A 139 -39.12 -31.10 -48.26
N TRP A 140 -38.04 -30.75 -47.57
CA TRP A 140 -37.10 -29.70 -48.01
C TRP A 140 -36.40 -30.09 -49.30
N ASN A 141 -35.86 -31.31 -49.39
CA ASN A 141 -35.22 -31.82 -50.59
C ASN A 141 -36.20 -31.91 -51.76
N HIS A 142 -37.45 -32.29 -51.48
CA HIS A 142 -38.50 -32.29 -52.49
C HIS A 142 -38.79 -30.88 -53.02
N ILE A 143 -38.94 -29.89 -52.13
CA ILE A 143 -39.11 -28.47 -52.49
C ILE A 143 -37.92 -27.96 -53.31
N SER A 144 -36.69 -28.25 -52.87
CA SER A 144 -35.47 -27.83 -53.57
C SER A 144 -35.40 -28.40 -54.99
N GLN A 145 -35.80 -29.67 -55.17
CA GLN A 145 -35.83 -30.29 -56.49
C GLN A 145 -36.89 -29.66 -57.41
N ILE A 146 -38.09 -29.38 -56.89
CA ILE A 146 -39.16 -28.69 -57.65
C ILE A 146 -38.68 -27.32 -58.11
N VAL A 147 -38.10 -26.53 -57.21
CA VAL A 147 -37.60 -25.19 -57.53
C VAL A 147 -36.49 -25.26 -58.58
N LYS A 148 -35.55 -26.19 -58.44
CA LYS A 148 -34.49 -26.41 -59.43
C LYS A 148 -35.03 -26.75 -60.82
N GLU A 149 -36.05 -27.59 -60.91
CA GLU A 149 -36.67 -27.97 -62.18
C GLU A 149 -37.45 -26.81 -62.82
N LEU A 150 -38.17 -26.01 -62.03
CA LEU A 150 -38.88 -24.83 -62.52
C LEU A 150 -37.91 -23.70 -62.93
N GLU A 151 -36.84 -23.48 -62.19
CA GLU A 151 -35.78 -22.56 -62.59
C GLU A 151 -35.10 -23.01 -63.88
N GLY A 152 -34.83 -24.31 -64.03
CA GLY A 152 -34.30 -24.87 -65.27
C GLY A 152 -35.19 -24.63 -66.49
N TYR A 153 -36.51 -24.54 -66.30
CA TYR A 153 -37.44 -24.13 -67.35
C TYR A 153 -37.36 -22.63 -67.69
N LEU A 154 -37.09 -21.80 -66.69
CA LEU A 154 -36.92 -20.34 -66.85
C LEU A 154 -35.54 -19.93 -67.39
N GLY A 155 -34.51 -20.77 -67.21
CA GLY A 155 -33.14 -20.54 -67.66
C GLY A 155 -32.10 -21.18 -66.74
N THR A 156 -30.88 -20.61 -66.68
CA THR A 156 -29.78 -21.11 -65.83
C THR A 156 -29.66 -20.38 -64.49
N ALA A 157 -30.63 -19.55 -64.11
CA ALA A 157 -30.62 -18.81 -62.86
C ALA A 157 -30.83 -19.75 -61.65
N THR A 158 -30.09 -19.53 -60.56
CA THR A 158 -30.21 -20.27 -59.29
C THR A 158 -30.83 -19.42 -58.18
N LYS A 159 -31.49 -18.31 -58.52
CA LYS A 159 -31.97 -17.27 -57.61
C LYS A 159 -32.83 -17.83 -56.46
N TYR A 160 -33.75 -18.73 -56.76
CA TYR A 160 -34.68 -19.35 -55.81
C TYR A 160 -34.05 -20.53 -55.09
N GLN A 161 -33.18 -21.30 -55.75
CA GLN A 161 -32.30 -22.25 -55.07
C GLN A 161 -31.43 -21.57 -54.00
N ASP A 162 -30.79 -20.45 -54.32
CA ASP A 162 -29.95 -19.66 -53.40
C ASP A 162 -30.79 -19.09 -52.25
N SER A 163 -32.02 -18.67 -52.54
CA SER A 163 -32.98 -18.20 -51.53
C SER A 163 -33.40 -19.32 -50.58
N LEU A 164 -33.58 -20.56 -51.07
CA LEU A 164 -33.82 -21.72 -50.22
C LEU A 164 -32.59 -22.04 -49.35
N ILE A 165 -31.37 -22.03 -49.90
CA ILE A 165 -30.15 -22.29 -49.12
C ILE A 165 -30.05 -21.30 -47.95
N LYS A 166 -30.22 -19.99 -48.23
CA LYS A 166 -30.25 -18.95 -47.20
C LYS A 166 -31.36 -19.17 -46.17
N LEU A 167 -32.54 -19.61 -46.62
CA LEU A 167 -33.67 -19.87 -45.72
C LEU A 167 -33.45 -21.09 -44.82
N LYS A 168 -32.72 -22.12 -45.29
CA LYS A 168 -32.39 -23.31 -44.49
C LYS A 168 -31.46 -22.96 -43.34
N THR A 169 -30.53 -22.03 -43.56
CA THR A 169 -29.46 -21.66 -42.62
C THR A 169 -29.74 -20.40 -41.82
N CYS A 170 -30.79 -19.63 -42.14
CA CYS A 170 -31.09 -18.41 -41.42
C CYS A 170 -31.61 -18.68 -40.00
N TYR A 171 -31.37 -17.69 -39.15
CA TYR A 171 -31.94 -17.60 -37.83
C TYR A 171 -33.40 -17.13 -37.91
N MET A 172 -34.23 -17.71 -37.06
CA MET A 172 -35.67 -17.40 -37.03
C MET A 172 -35.97 -16.11 -36.24
N ASP A 173 -35.07 -15.72 -35.34
CA ASP A 173 -35.14 -14.47 -34.57
C ASP A 173 -33.75 -13.81 -34.55
N PRO A 174 -33.53 -12.80 -35.41
CA PRO A 174 -32.26 -12.06 -35.47
C PRO A 174 -31.96 -11.26 -34.21
N ASP A 175 -32.98 -10.76 -33.50
CA ASP A 175 -32.81 -9.86 -32.35
C ASP A 175 -32.32 -10.63 -31.11
N SER A 176 -32.76 -11.88 -30.95
CA SER A 176 -32.29 -12.77 -29.88
C SER A 176 -30.78 -13.07 -29.97
N ILE A 177 -30.18 -13.04 -31.15
CA ILE A 177 -28.77 -13.44 -31.37
C ILE A 177 -27.80 -12.32 -31.05
N GLN A 178 -28.21 -11.07 -31.27
CA GLN A 178 -27.39 -9.92 -30.96
C GLN A 178 -27.01 -9.92 -29.47
N HIS A 179 -27.96 -10.27 -28.59
CA HIS A 179 -27.72 -10.43 -27.16
C HIS A 179 -26.63 -11.49 -26.85
N TYR A 180 -26.66 -12.65 -27.51
CA TYR A 180 -25.64 -13.68 -27.33
C TYR A 180 -24.27 -13.27 -27.89
N ILE A 181 -24.23 -12.58 -29.03
CA ILE A 181 -22.99 -12.04 -29.62
C ILE A 181 -22.35 -11.02 -28.67
N ASP A 182 -23.13 -10.09 -28.12
CA ASP A 182 -22.63 -9.08 -27.20
C ASP A 182 -22.15 -9.69 -25.87
N THR A 183 -22.83 -10.74 -25.42
CA THR A 183 -22.39 -11.55 -24.26
C THR A 183 -21.04 -12.21 -24.54
N LEU A 184 -20.86 -12.85 -25.69
CA LEU A 184 -19.60 -13.49 -26.08
C LEU A 184 -18.44 -12.48 -26.19
N ARG A 185 -18.68 -11.31 -26.79
CA ARG A 185 -17.68 -10.22 -26.84
C ARG A 185 -17.30 -9.69 -25.46
N THR A 186 -18.22 -9.76 -24.49
CA THR A 186 -17.94 -9.39 -23.10
C THR A 186 -17.07 -10.45 -22.44
N VAL A 187 -17.33 -11.73 -22.69
CA VAL A 187 -16.51 -12.84 -22.21
C VAL A 187 -15.07 -12.75 -22.76
N GLU A 188 -14.88 -12.47 -24.04
CA GLU A 188 -13.53 -12.30 -24.63
C GLU A 188 -12.75 -11.13 -24.01
N ARG A 189 -13.44 -10.00 -23.73
CA ARG A 189 -12.83 -8.87 -23.02
C ARG A 189 -12.40 -9.26 -21.61
N LEU A 190 -13.29 -9.92 -20.86
CA LEU A 190 -12.97 -10.40 -19.51
C LEU A 190 -11.83 -11.42 -19.50
N GLN A 191 -11.72 -12.29 -20.51
CA GLN A 191 -10.59 -13.21 -20.63
C GLN A 191 -9.26 -12.47 -20.83
N THR A 192 -9.27 -11.38 -21.59
CA THR A 192 -8.08 -10.54 -21.80
C THR A 192 -7.69 -9.83 -20.50
N ASP A 193 -8.66 -9.25 -19.79
CA ASP A 193 -8.44 -8.58 -18.51
C ASP A 193 -7.89 -9.54 -17.45
N VAL A 194 -8.42 -10.77 -17.37
CA VAL A 194 -7.92 -11.81 -16.47
C VAL A 194 -6.48 -12.19 -16.80
N LYS A 195 -6.12 -12.29 -18.10
CA LYS A 195 -4.74 -12.59 -18.51
C LYS A 195 -3.78 -11.47 -18.10
N ASN A 196 -4.15 -10.22 -18.33
CA ASN A 196 -3.32 -9.07 -17.94
C ASN A 196 -3.13 -9.04 -16.41
N LEU A 197 -4.21 -9.26 -15.65
CA LEU A 197 -4.12 -9.35 -14.19
C LEU A 197 -3.24 -10.51 -13.70
N GLN A 198 -3.19 -11.64 -14.43
CA GLN A 198 -2.28 -12.73 -14.11
C GLN A 198 -0.82 -12.34 -14.33
N GLU A 199 -0.52 -11.59 -15.40
CA GLU A 199 0.81 -11.06 -15.68
C GLU A 199 1.24 -10.05 -14.59
N ASP A 200 0.36 -9.12 -14.21
CA ASP A 200 0.59 -8.17 -13.10
C ASP A 200 0.85 -8.89 -11.77
N VAL A 201 0.11 -9.96 -11.49
CA VAL A 201 0.29 -10.76 -10.27
C VAL A 201 1.64 -11.50 -10.25
N GLU A 202 2.10 -12.02 -11.39
CA GLU A 202 3.43 -12.65 -11.49
C GLU A 202 4.55 -11.62 -11.37
N GLU A 203 4.38 -10.41 -11.93
CA GLU A 203 5.33 -9.30 -11.75
C GLU A 203 5.42 -8.91 -10.26
N ILE A 204 4.27 -8.74 -9.58
CA ILE A 204 4.22 -8.46 -8.13
C ILE A 204 4.86 -9.59 -7.30
N LYS A 205 4.68 -10.86 -7.69
CA LYS A 205 5.35 -12.00 -7.03
C LYS A 205 6.87 -11.95 -7.20
N SER A 206 7.35 -11.58 -8.39
CA SER A 206 8.79 -11.46 -8.66
C SER A 206 9.44 -10.29 -7.88
N VAL A 207 8.70 -9.19 -7.68
CA VAL A 207 9.09 -8.05 -6.83
C VAL A 207 9.01 -8.40 -5.33
N LYS A 208 8.16 -9.35 -4.92
CA LYS A 208 8.01 -9.81 -3.53
C LYS A 208 9.13 -10.73 -3.01
N ILE A 209 10.11 -11.12 -3.83
CA ILE A 209 11.43 -11.51 -3.30
C ILE A 209 12.17 -10.22 -2.98
N ARG A 210 11.87 -9.64 -1.80
CA ARG A 210 12.64 -8.58 -1.15
C ARG A 210 14.11 -9.00 -1.06
N LYS A 211 14.87 -8.74 -2.14
CA LYS A 211 16.34 -8.73 -2.08
C LYS A 211 16.70 -7.72 -1.00
N GLU A 212 17.63 -8.09 -0.14
CA GLU A 212 18.23 -7.19 0.85
C GLU A 212 18.49 -5.83 0.20
N SER A 213 17.89 -4.78 0.76
CA SER A 213 17.98 -3.46 0.15
C SER A 213 19.43 -3.02 0.06
N GLN A 214 19.79 -2.19 -0.92
CA GLN A 214 21.16 -1.69 -1.02
C GLN A 214 21.58 -1.00 0.28
N ILE A 215 20.66 -0.29 0.93
CA ILE A 215 20.85 0.35 2.23
C ILE A 215 21.19 -0.68 3.32
N GLU A 216 20.45 -1.79 3.42
CA GLU A 216 20.76 -2.85 4.39
C GLU A 216 22.15 -3.44 4.15
N LYS A 217 22.52 -3.72 2.89
CA LYS A 217 23.85 -4.24 2.54
C LYS A 217 24.96 -3.29 2.98
N ASP A 218 24.86 -2.02 2.62
CA ASP A 218 25.86 -1.00 2.96
C ASP A 218 26.03 -0.87 4.49
N ILE A 219 24.93 -0.98 5.25
CA ILE A 219 24.97 -0.98 6.73
C ILE A 219 25.70 -2.22 7.26
N PHE A 220 25.43 -3.41 6.72
CA PHE A 220 26.10 -4.62 7.18
C PHE A 220 27.58 -4.65 6.79
N ASP A 221 27.95 -4.05 5.66
CA ASP A 221 29.34 -3.84 5.28
C ASP A 221 30.03 -2.87 6.25
N GLN A 222 29.35 -1.79 6.65
CA GLN A 222 29.84 -0.92 7.73
C GLN A 222 30.04 -1.69 9.04
N TRP A 223 29.10 -2.56 9.43
CA TRP A 223 29.26 -3.39 10.63
C TRP A 223 30.51 -4.27 10.52
N GLN A 224 30.76 -4.89 9.36
CA GLN A 224 31.96 -5.71 9.15
C GLN A 224 33.26 -4.90 9.21
N GLN A 225 33.26 -3.67 8.71
CA GLN A 225 34.41 -2.78 8.81
C GLN A 225 34.71 -2.41 10.26
N GLU A 226 33.69 -2.00 11.03
CA GLU A 226 33.84 -1.66 12.45
C GLU A 226 34.25 -2.87 13.30
N ASP A 227 33.75 -4.05 12.93
CA ASP A 227 34.06 -5.33 13.55
C ASP A 227 35.53 -5.77 13.40
N SER A 228 36.26 -5.22 12.42
CA SER A 228 37.69 -5.53 12.22
C SER A 228 38.57 -5.12 13.41
N CYS A 229 38.16 -4.12 14.18
CA CYS A 229 38.84 -3.66 15.39
C CYS A 229 38.26 -4.25 16.68
N PHE A 230 37.25 -5.13 16.58
CA PHE A 230 36.59 -5.72 17.75
C PHE A 230 37.54 -6.68 18.51
N ILE A 231 37.64 -6.49 19.83
CA ILE A 231 38.35 -7.39 20.73
C ILE A 231 37.32 -8.21 21.50
N SER A 232 37.51 -9.53 21.53
CA SER A 232 36.67 -10.42 22.32
C SER A 232 36.88 -10.16 23.81
N THR A 233 35.80 -9.82 24.51
CA THR A 233 35.80 -9.59 25.95
C THR A 233 35.04 -10.69 26.67
N LYS A 234 35.29 -10.85 27.96
CA LYS A 234 34.55 -11.73 28.87
C LYS A 234 33.04 -11.43 28.82
N ALA A 235 32.66 -10.15 28.81
CA ALA A 235 31.27 -9.74 28.67
C ALA A 235 30.67 -10.25 27.34
N PHE A 236 31.39 -10.06 26.23
CA PHE A 236 30.95 -10.55 24.93
C PHE A 236 30.79 -12.08 24.90
N GLU A 237 31.76 -12.83 25.44
CA GLU A 237 31.71 -14.29 25.47
C GLU A 237 30.52 -14.83 26.29
N GLU A 238 30.18 -14.16 27.40
CA GLU A 238 29.00 -14.50 28.20
C GLU A 238 27.71 -14.21 27.44
N ILE A 239 27.60 -13.04 26.82
CA ILE A 239 26.44 -12.64 26.02
C ILE A 239 26.25 -13.60 24.84
N GLU A 240 27.33 -13.95 24.13
CA GLU A 240 27.28 -14.91 23.01
C GLU A 240 26.70 -16.26 23.43
N LYS A 241 27.06 -16.75 24.63
CA LYS A 241 26.50 -18.01 25.17
C LYS A 241 25.00 -17.85 25.48
N ILE A 242 24.61 -16.73 26.07
CA ILE A 242 23.22 -16.48 26.48
C ILE A 242 22.30 -16.36 25.26
N VAL A 243 22.69 -15.63 24.22
CA VAL A 243 21.89 -15.42 23.00
C VAL A 243 21.57 -16.74 22.28
N LYS A 244 22.43 -17.77 22.40
CA LYS A 244 22.12 -19.11 21.87
C LYS A 244 20.89 -19.72 22.54
N SER A 245 20.79 -19.60 23.86
CA SER A 245 19.73 -20.21 24.67
C SER A 245 18.48 -19.35 24.90
N LYS A 246 18.60 -18.03 24.74
CA LYS A 246 17.52 -17.06 25.02
C LYS A 246 17.12 -16.34 23.74
N ASN A 247 15.83 -15.99 23.66
CA ASN A 247 15.28 -15.28 22.51
C ASN A 247 15.18 -13.76 22.74
N MET A 248 15.37 -13.28 23.97
CA MET A 248 15.42 -11.84 24.27
C MET A 248 16.61 -11.54 25.17
N VAL A 249 17.55 -10.73 24.67
CA VAL A 249 18.75 -10.32 25.40
C VAL A 249 18.94 -8.81 25.30
N ILE A 250 19.16 -8.17 26.45
CA ILE A 250 19.45 -6.73 26.53
C ILE A 250 20.88 -6.56 27.03
N VAL A 251 21.70 -5.89 26.22
CA VAL A 251 23.06 -5.50 26.58
C VAL A 251 23.00 -4.09 27.17
N ALA A 252 23.09 -4.00 28.50
CA ALA A 252 23.02 -2.76 29.25
C ALA A 252 24.42 -2.21 29.58
N GLY A 253 24.56 -0.89 29.68
CA GLY A 253 25.83 -0.23 29.99
C GLY A 253 25.84 1.29 29.77
N HIS A 254 26.83 2.00 30.30
CA HIS A 254 27.05 3.43 30.09
C HIS A 254 27.37 3.76 28.62
N SER A 255 27.27 5.03 28.26
CA SER A 255 27.62 5.49 26.92
C SER A 255 29.09 5.15 26.58
N GLY A 256 29.34 4.76 25.33
CA GLY A 256 30.67 4.40 24.84
C GLY A 256 31.29 3.10 25.38
N SER A 257 30.59 2.26 26.14
CA SER A 257 31.11 0.97 26.66
C SER A 257 31.21 -0.17 25.63
N GLY A 258 30.70 0.02 24.41
CA GLY A 258 30.76 -0.98 23.33
C GLY A 258 29.51 -1.85 23.18
N LYS A 259 28.38 -1.50 23.81
CA LYS A 259 27.09 -2.22 23.67
C LYS A 259 26.69 -2.46 22.20
N SER A 260 26.71 -1.40 21.40
CA SER A 260 26.34 -1.44 19.98
C SER A 260 27.26 -2.37 19.21
N ALA A 261 28.57 -2.32 19.47
CA ALA A 261 29.54 -3.21 18.86
C ALA A 261 29.28 -4.69 19.22
N ILE A 262 28.88 -4.98 20.46
CA ILE A 262 28.52 -6.34 20.90
C ILE A 262 27.30 -6.87 20.12
N ILE A 263 26.20 -6.11 20.07
CA ILE A 263 24.97 -6.58 19.40
C ILE A 263 25.16 -6.71 17.88
N GLN A 264 25.97 -5.84 17.28
CA GLN A 264 26.34 -5.92 15.86
C GLN A 264 27.22 -7.14 15.57
N ARG A 265 28.24 -7.40 16.40
CA ARG A 265 29.09 -8.61 16.32
C ARG A 265 28.24 -9.89 16.40
N ILE A 266 27.25 -9.91 17.28
CA ILE A 266 26.30 -11.02 17.39
C ILE A 266 25.51 -11.16 16.09
N GLY A 267 24.94 -10.07 15.57
CA GLY A 267 24.27 -10.06 14.27
C GLY A 267 25.16 -10.63 13.15
N LEU A 268 26.40 -10.16 13.02
CA LEU A 268 27.34 -10.66 12.01
C LEU A 268 27.68 -12.15 12.18
N LYS A 269 27.84 -12.64 13.41
CA LYS A 269 28.06 -14.07 13.67
C LYS A 269 26.87 -14.93 13.24
N TYR A 270 25.65 -14.50 13.53
CA TYR A 270 24.44 -15.20 13.11
C TYR A 270 24.25 -15.15 11.60
N ARG A 271 24.57 -14.02 10.95
CA ARG A 271 24.57 -13.89 9.49
C ARG A 271 25.52 -14.90 8.82
N LYS A 272 26.72 -15.10 9.38
CA LYS A 272 27.69 -16.12 8.92
C LYS A 272 27.21 -17.57 9.12
N GLN A 273 26.19 -17.78 9.94
CA GLN A 273 25.55 -19.08 10.18
C GLN A 273 24.23 -19.23 9.39
N ASP A 274 24.06 -18.44 8.33
CA ASP A 274 22.88 -18.41 7.46
C ASP A 274 21.57 -18.06 8.17
N TRP A 275 21.62 -17.30 9.27
CA TRP A 275 20.41 -16.71 9.87
C TRP A 275 20.00 -15.43 9.14
N THR A 276 18.69 -15.19 9.08
CA THR A 276 18.14 -13.91 8.66
C THR A 276 18.38 -12.88 9.76
N VAL A 277 19.23 -11.89 9.49
CA VAL A 277 19.56 -10.82 10.44
C VAL A 277 18.89 -9.54 10.00
N ARG A 278 18.11 -8.92 10.89
CA ARG A 278 17.39 -7.67 10.62
C ARG A 278 17.84 -6.57 11.57
N ARG A 279 18.22 -5.42 11.00
CA ARG A 279 18.39 -4.20 11.78
C ARG A 279 17.02 -3.58 12.02
N VAL A 280 16.72 -3.27 13.27
CA VAL A 280 15.47 -2.65 13.70
C VAL A 280 15.73 -1.19 14.06
N LYS A 281 14.86 -0.29 13.61
CA LYS A 281 14.87 1.15 13.97
C LYS A 281 13.71 1.50 14.88
N LYS A 282 12.55 0.89 14.70
CA LYS A 282 11.35 1.05 15.53
C LYS A 282 10.73 -0.31 15.85
N VAL A 283 9.90 -0.38 16.88
CA VAL A 283 9.28 -1.64 17.33
C VAL A 283 8.42 -2.24 16.23
N GLU A 284 7.77 -1.39 15.44
CA GLU A 284 6.90 -1.75 14.32
C GLU A 284 7.66 -2.53 13.24
N ASP A 285 8.96 -2.26 13.02
CA ASP A 285 9.78 -3.00 12.04
C ASP A 285 9.89 -4.49 12.41
N ILE A 286 9.80 -4.84 13.71
CA ILE A 286 9.80 -6.24 14.18
C ILE A 286 8.50 -6.93 13.76
N LEU A 287 7.38 -6.22 13.87
CA LEU A 287 6.06 -6.74 13.52
C LEU A 287 5.90 -6.90 12.01
N ASP A 288 6.43 -5.94 11.24
CA ASP A 288 6.48 -6.00 9.78
C ASP A 288 7.31 -7.20 9.31
N GLU A 289 8.45 -7.46 9.96
CA GLU A 289 9.23 -8.67 9.68
C GLU A 289 8.48 -9.94 10.07
N TYR A 290 7.83 -9.98 11.23
CA TYR A 290 7.08 -11.15 11.69
C TYR A 290 5.92 -11.50 10.74
N SER A 291 5.26 -10.47 10.21
CA SER A 291 4.14 -10.60 9.28
C SER A 291 4.58 -10.84 7.83
N SER A 292 5.89 -10.77 7.55
CA SER A 292 6.46 -10.96 6.22
C SER A 292 6.34 -12.41 5.77
N SER A 293 6.01 -12.61 4.48
CA SER A 293 6.02 -13.94 3.86
C SER A 293 7.41 -14.59 3.80
N GLN A 294 8.48 -13.82 4.10
CA GLN A 294 9.86 -14.29 4.12
C GLN A 294 10.37 -14.63 5.53
N PHE A 295 9.55 -14.44 6.57
CA PHE A 295 9.94 -14.69 7.94
C PHE A 295 10.35 -16.15 8.13
N GLN A 296 11.58 -16.37 8.60
CA GLN A 296 12.10 -17.71 8.88
C GLN A 296 12.01 -17.98 10.37
N LYS A 297 11.00 -18.77 10.75
CA LYS A 297 10.84 -19.25 12.12
C LYS A 297 12.09 -20.00 12.57
N ASP A 298 12.52 -19.69 13.79
CA ASP A 298 13.70 -20.20 14.50
C ASP A 298 15.03 -19.95 13.77
N LYS A 299 15.04 -19.09 12.74
CA LYS A 299 16.22 -18.70 11.96
C LYS A 299 16.34 -17.19 11.73
N THR A 300 15.63 -16.39 12.51
CA THR A 300 15.61 -14.92 12.41
C THR A 300 16.13 -14.27 13.71
N ILE A 301 16.98 -13.26 13.58
CA ILE A 301 17.45 -12.42 14.69
C ILE A 301 17.33 -10.93 14.36
N CYS A 302 16.62 -10.19 15.21
CA CYS A 302 16.52 -8.74 15.18
C CYS A 302 17.58 -8.09 16.07
N VAL A 303 18.30 -7.10 15.53
CA VAL A 303 19.29 -6.29 16.24
C VAL A 303 18.76 -4.87 16.37
N PHE A 304 18.50 -4.42 17.60
CA PHE A 304 17.87 -3.13 17.88
C PHE A 304 18.76 -2.27 18.78
N ASN A 305 19.34 -1.20 18.23
CA ASN A 305 20.25 -0.33 18.98
C ASN A 305 19.49 0.78 19.71
N ASP A 306 19.54 0.76 21.04
CA ASP A 306 18.99 1.76 21.97
C ASP A 306 17.50 2.10 21.73
N PRO A 307 16.61 1.09 21.76
CA PRO A 307 15.20 1.22 21.36
C PRO A 307 14.31 1.99 22.33
N LEU A 308 14.80 2.28 23.53
CA LEU A 308 14.08 2.96 24.60
C LEU A 308 14.51 4.42 24.76
N GLY A 309 15.33 4.90 23.81
CA GLY A 309 15.95 6.21 23.83
C GLY A 309 17.47 6.09 23.74
N LYS A 310 18.07 6.96 22.93
CA LYS A 310 19.53 7.02 22.75
C LYS A 310 20.22 7.72 23.89
N GLU A 311 19.60 8.74 24.48
CA GLU A 311 20.23 9.68 25.41
C GLU A 311 19.61 9.57 26.80
N SER A 312 18.30 9.78 26.85
CA SER A 312 17.42 9.64 28.01
C SER A 312 16.33 8.61 27.72
N PHE A 313 15.59 8.21 28.75
CA PHE A 313 14.37 7.41 28.58
C PHE A 313 13.36 8.18 27.74
N ASP A 314 12.78 7.52 26.73
CA ASP A 314 11.74 8.09 25.86
C ASP A 314 10.41 7.34 26.07
N GLU A 315 9.47 8.02 26.74
CA GLU A 315 8.15 7.49 27.05
C GLU A 315 7.36 7.09 25.80
N ILE A 316 7.51 7.83 24.70
CA ILE A 316 6.78 7.59 23.45
C ILE A 316 7.26 6.27 22.85
N LEU A 317 8.58 6.05 22.80
CA LEU A 317 9.14 4.79 22.35
C LEU A 317 8.70 3.63 23.25
N ASN A 318 8.72 3.81 24.57
CA ASN A 318 8.22 2.81 25.52
C ASN A 318 6.72 2.49 25.33
N SER A 319 5.89 3.48 24.99
CA SER A 319 4.47 3.28 24.69
C SER A 319 4.25 2.41 23.44
N SER A 320 5.10 2.52 22.41
CA SER A 320 5.06 1.61 21.25
C SER A 320 5.31 0.16 21.68
N TRP A 321 6.24 -0.08 22.60
CA TRP A 321 6.49 -1.42 23.14
C TRP A 321 5.28 -1.99 23.88
N GLN A 322 4.57 -1.18 24.66
CA GLN A 322 3.36 -1.60 25.39
C GLN A 322 2.22 -1.96 24.44
N THR A 323 2.04 -1.15 23.39
CA THR A 323 0.96 -1.33 22.42
C THR A 323 1.11 -2.64 21.65
N CYS A 324 2.35 -3.09 21.45
CA CYS A 324 2.69 -4.27 20.67
C CYS A 324 3.09 -5.48 21.54
N GLU A 325 2.76 -5.46 22.84
CA GLU A 325 3.24 -6.46 23.80
C GLU A 325 2.86 -7.90 23.40
N GLU A 326 1.61 -8.12 22.97
CA GLU A 326 1.11 -9.46 22.62
C GLU A 326 1.76 -10.01 21.36
N GLU A 327 1.92 -9.19 20.32
CA GLU A 327 2.59 -9.56 19.08
C GLU A 327 4.08 -9.86 19.33
N LEU A 328 4.74 -9.08 20.20
CA LEU A 328 6.12 -9.32 20.60
C LEU A 328 6.28 -10.63 21.38
N LYS A 329 5.33 -10.97 22.27
CA LYS A 329 5.31 -12.30 22.95
C LYS A 329 5.28 -13.43 21.93
N LEU A 330 4.49 -13.30 20.87
CA LEU A 330 4.39 -14.31 19.81
C LEU A 330 5.68 -14.37 18.98
N TYR A 331 6.23 -13.22 18.60
CA TYR A 331 7.51 -13.15 17.88
C TYR A 331 8.64 -13.87 18.63
N LEU A 332 8.81 -13.56 19.93
CA LEU A 332 9.90 -14.11 20.76
C LEU A 332 9.81 -15.62 21.00
N ARG A 333 8.68 -16.27 20.68
CA ARG A 333 8.57 -17.74 20.66
C ARG A 333 9.23 -18.38 19.44
N THR A 334 9.52 -17.59 18.42
CA THR A 334 9.90 -18.06 17.07
C THR A 334 11.12 -17.36 16.48
N ALA A 335 11.64 -16.33 17.14
CA ALA A 335 12.79 -15.57 16.67
C ALA A 335 13.54 -14.93 17.83
N LYS A 336 14.73 -14.41 17.55
CA LYS A 336 15.61 -13.78 18.54
C LYS A 336 15.58 -12.27 18.42
N LEU A 337 15.66 -11.58 19.54
CA LEU A 337 15.81 -10.13 19.65
C LEU A 337 16.99 -9.82 20.57
N VAL A 338 17.96 -9.08 20.05
CA VAL A 338 19.11 -8.59 20.80
C VAL A 338 19.13 -7.07 20.70
N MET A 339 19.19 -6.40 21.84
CA MET A 339 19.17 -4.94 21.87
C MET A 339 20.16 -4.35 22.85
N SER A 340 20.61 -3.13 22.59
CA SER A 340 21.41 -2.33 23.53
C SER A 340 20.52 -1.39 24.31
N CYS A 341 20.90 -1.06 25.55
CA CYS A 341 20.25 0.00 26.31
C CYS A 341 21.23 0.65 27.28
N ARG A 342 20.99 1.92 27.64
CA ARG A 342 21.79 2.58 28.68
C ARG A 342 21.35 2.14 30.08
N ASN A 343 22.29 2.10 31.03
CA ASN A 343 21.99 1.67 32.40
C ASN A 343 20.91 2.54 33.06
N HIS A 344 20.98 3.87 32.95
CA HIS A 344 19.96 4.74 33.56
C HIS A 344 18.58 4.60 32.91
N ILE A 345 18.51 4.19 31.64
CA ILE A 345 17.25 4.00 30.90
C ILE A 345 16.60 2.66 31.27
N ILE A 346 17.39 1.58 31.33
CA ILE A 346 16.85 0.23 31.60
C ILE A 346 16.33 0.08 33.04
N TYR A 347 16.83 0.89 33.96
CA TYR A 347 16.39 0.91 35.36
C TYR A 347 15.44 2.08 35.68
N ASP A 348 14.98 2.82 34.66
CA ASP A 348 13.98 3.87 34.84
C ASP A 348 12.67 3.27 35.37
N ASN A 349 12.07 3.90 36.39
CA ASN A 349 10.87 3.40 37.05
C ASN A 349 9.62 3.40 36.15
N ARG A 350 9.63 4.21 35.09
CA ARG A 350 8.55 4.31 34.09
C ARG A 350 8.63 3.21 33.03
N LEU A 351 9.74 2.47 32.95
CA LEU A 351 9.93 1.42 31.96
C LEU A 351 8.88 0.31 32.14
N THR A 352 8.37 -0.19 31.03
CA THR A 352 7.38 -1.28 31.03
C THR A 352 7.92 -2.53 31.71
N ARG A 353 7.26 -2.96 32.79
CA ARG A 353 7.65 -4.14 33.58
C ARG A 353 7.75 -5.43 32.73
N TYR A 354 6.98 -5.55 31.66
CA TYR A 354 7.06 -6.68 30.72
C TYR A 354 8.46 -6.85 30.11
N LEU A 355 9.06 -5.76 29.58
CA LEU A 355 10.37 -5.78 28.95
C LEU A 355 11.44 -6.25 29.93
N VAL A 356 11.39 -5.77 31.17
CA VAL A 356 12.35 -6.11 32.22
C VAL A 356 12.19 -7.56 32.69
N ASN A 357 10.94 -8.05 32.80
CA ASN A 357 10.67 -9.37 33.36
C ASN A 357 10.97 -10.54 32.40
N GLN A 358 10.86 -10.35 31.09
CA GLN A 358 11.13 -11.41 30.09
C GLN A 358 12.56 -11.38 29.53
N SER A 359 13.25 -10.25 29.65
CA SER A 359 14.58 -10.09 29.08
C SER A 359 15.69 -10.62 29.98
N HIS A 360 16.75 -11.11 29.35
CA HIS A 360 18.01 -11.35 30.06
C HIS A 360 18.86 -10.08 29.93
N ILE A 361 18.78 -9.23 30.97
CA ILE A 361 19.55 -7.99 31.04
C ILE A 361 20.96 -8.30 31.52
N ILE A 362 21.95 -7.92 30.72
CA ILE A 362 23.36 -8.11 31.02
C ILE A 362 24.02 -6.74 31.03
N ASN A 363 24.35 -6.26 32.23
CA ASN A 363 25.11 -5.03 32.39
C ASN A 363 26.60 -5.30 32.19
N ILE A 364 27.16 -4.77 31.11
CA ILE A 364 28.58 -4.98 30.75
C ILE A 364 29.54 -4.15 31.59
N ASP A 365 29.04 -3.21 32.39
CA ASP A 365 29.86 -2.35 33.27
C ASP A 365 29.75 -2.76 34.74
N ASP A 366 29.10 -3.89 35.04
CA ASP A 366 29.05 -4.40 36.40
C ASP A 366 30.43 -4.89 36.88
N LYS A 367 30.60 -5.05 38.20
CA LYS A 367 31.88 -5.47 38.79
C LYS A 367 32.42 -6.81 38.24
N LYS A 368 31.55 -7.67 37.70
CA LYS A 368 31.93 -9.01 37.21
C LYS A 368 32.32 -9.00 35.74
N ARG A 369 31.75 -8.09 34.94
CA ARG A 369 31.79 -8.08 33.47
C ARG A 369 32.45 -6.83 32.87
N LYS A 370 32.68 -5.78 33.67
CA LYS A 370 33.45 -4.62 33.24
C LYS A 370 34.80 -5.03 32.67
N LEU A 371 35.29 -4.24 31.72
CA LEU A 371 36.57 -4.48 31.06
C LEU A 371 37.69 -4.60 32.09
N SER A 372 38.38 -5.73 32.06
CA SER A 372 39.62 -5.95 32.80
C SER A 372 40.75 -5.09 32.23
N VAL A 373 41.79 -4.88 33.04
CA VAL A 373 42.98 -4.14 32.61
C VAL A 373 43.60 -4.75 31.36
N ASP A 374 43.63 -6.09 31.25
CA ASP A 374 44.20 -6.77 30.09
C ASP A 374 43.35 -6.60 28.83
N GLU A 375 42.02 -6.66 28.94
CA GLU A 375 41.12 -6.35 27.82
C GLU A 375 41.27 -4.90 27.38
N LYS A 376 41.36 -3.96 28.34
CA LYS A 376 41.62 -2.54 28.05
C LYS A 376 42.95 -2.34 27.33
N ARG A 377 44.02 -3.01 27.76
CA ARG A 377 45.34 -2.99 27.08
C ARG A 377 45.25 -3.53 25.65
N GLN A 378 44.51 -4.61 25.42
CA GLN A 378 44.32 -5.17 24.09
C GLN A 378 43.54 -4.22 23.17
N ILE A 379 42.45 -3.64 23.66
CA ILE A 379 41.66 -2.64 22.93
C ILE A 379 42.53 -1.43 22.59
N LEU A 380 43.23 -0.86 23.59
CA LEU A 380 44.11 0.28 23.38
C LEU A 380 45.16 -0.03 22.31
N LYS A 381 45.87 -1.16 22.45
CA LYS A 381 46.89 -1.60 21.48
C LYS A 381 46.34 -1.76 20.07
N ARG A 382 45.08 -2.21 19.91
CA ARG A 382 44.45 -2.37 18.59
C ARG A 382 44.23 -1.03 17.88
N TYR A 383 43.95 0.02 18.63
CA TYR A 383 43.69 1.36 18.11
C TYR A 383 44.95 2.26 18.07
N THR A 384 45.96 1.96 18.88
CA THR A 384 47.18 2.79 19.01
C THR A 384 48.46 2.05 18.61
N SER A 385 48.37 1.02 17.76
CA SER A 385 49.54 0.23 17.33
C SER A 385 50.64 1.08 16.71
N ASP A 386 50.26 2.19 16.08
CA ASP A 386 51.15 3.06 15.32
C ASP A 386 51.54 4.32 16.11
N MET A 387 51.32 4.33 17.43
CA MET A 387 51.51 5.51 18.29
C MET A 387 52.54 5.30 19.40
N ASN A 388 53.31 6.36 19.66
CA ASN A 388 54.33 6.43 20.70
C ASN A 388 53.74 6.82 22.06
N LEU A 389 52.85 5.98 22.62
CA LEU A 389 52.42 6.11 24.02
C LEU A 389 53.44 5.43 24.95
N SER A 390 53.94 6.17 25.94
CA SER A 390 54.83 5.62 26.99
C SER A 390 54.09 4.66 27.92
N ASP A 391 54.83 3.78 28.60
CA ASP A 391 54.23 2.80 29.51
C ASP A 391 53.45 3.46 30.66
N LYS A 392 53.94 4.60 31.18
CA LYS A 392 53.25 5.38 32.22
C LYS A 392 51.90 5.92 31.74
N GLU A 393 51.85 6.38 30.48
CA GLU A 393 50.61 6.89 29.89
C GLU A 393 49.60 5.77 29.68
N ARG A 394 50.06 4.59 29.22
CA ARG A 394 49.22 3.40 29.04
C ARG A 394 48.60 2.96 30.36
N GLU A 395 49.37 2.95 31.46
CA GLU A 395 48.84 2.60 32.79
C GLU A 395 47.75 3.59 33.26
N ARG A 396 47.93 4.90 33.02
CA ARG A 396 46.89 5.90 33.33
C ARG A 396 45.64 5.76 32.46
N ILE A 397 45.80 5.43 31.18
CA ILE A 397 44.68 5.29 30.25
C ILE A 397 43.79 4.10 30.63
N VAL A 398 44.37 2.96 31.03
CA VAL A 398 43.58 1.75 31.38
C VAL A 398 42.81 1.88 32.69
N GLU A 399 43.13 2.87 33.53
CA GLU A 399 42.35 3.21 34.73
C GLU A 399 40.99 3.86 34.37
N VAL A 400 40.84 4.39 33.15
CA VAL A 400 39.60 5.03 32.71
C VAL A 400 38.47 4.01 32.58
N GLU A 401 37.38 4.23 33.29
CA GLU A 401 36.24 3.30 33.33
C GLU A 401 35.15 3.65 32.30
N ARG A 402 34.85 4.94 32.10
CA ARG A 402 33.77 5.36 31.19
C ARG A 402 34.27 5.62 29.78
N TYR A 403 33.41 5.35 28.79
CA TYR A 403 33.67 5.59 27.36
C TYR A 403 34.93 4.89 26.79
N PHE A 404 35.57 3.97 27.50
CA PHE A 404 36.92 3.53 27.18
C PHE A 404 37.11 3.01 25.73
N PRO A 405 36.30 2.05 25.22
CA PRO A 405 36.40 1.63 23.82
C PRO A 405 36.18 2.77 22.82
N LEU A 406 35.22 3.65 23.10
CA LEU A 406 34.94 4.82 22.28
C LEU A 406 36.14 5.77 22.26
N LEU A 407 36.73 6.09 23.42
CA LEU A 407 37.88 6.99 23.52
C LEU A 407 39.07 6.42 22.76
N CYS A 408 39.31 5.11 22.82
CA CYS A 408 40.35 4.46 22.01
C CYS A 408 40.09 4.67 20.50
N LYS A 409 38.86 4.46 20.04
CA LYS A 409 38.46 4.69 18.64
C LYS A 409 38.66 6.15 18.24
N LEU A 410 38.15 7.09 19.05
CA LEU A 410 38.28 8.53 18.77
C LEU A 410 39.74 8.95 18.72
N TYR A 411 40.53 8.58 19.73
CA TYR A 411 41.96 8.88 19.80
C TYR A 411 42.75 8.37 18.58
N SER A 412 42.37 7.20 18.05
CA SER A 412 42.98 6.67 16.82
C SER A 412 42.62 7.42 15.54
N SER A 413 41.42 8.01 15.50
CA SER A 413 40.81 8.52 14.28
C SER A 413 41.25 9.94 13.91
N ASN A 414 41.78 10.73 14.83
CA ASN A 414 42.17 12.12 14.56
C ASN A 414 43.48 12.51 15.26
N GLU A 415 44.38 13.20 14.55
CA GLU A 415 45.68 13.67 15.06
C GLU A 415 45.54 14.71 16.18
N GLU A 416 44.48 15.51 16.18
CA GLU A 416 44.21 16.50 17.22
C GLU A 416 43.96 15.84 18.58
N TYR A 417 43.24 14.72 18.63
CA TYR A 417 43.11 13.92 19.85
C TYR A 417 44.46 13.38 20.32
N LYS A 418 45.33 12.98 19.40
CA LYS A 418 46.67 12.44 19.74
C LYS A 418 47.51 13.49 20.46
N ASN A 419 47.45 14.74 20.00
CA ASN A 419 48.17 15.86 20.59
C ASN A 419 47.70 16.22 22.02
N LYS A 420 46.46 15.89 22.38
CA LYS A 420 45.91 16.10 23.74
C LYS A 420 46.41 15.07 24.76
N GLY A 421 47.06 13.99 24.29
CA GLY A 421 47.67 12.97 25.14
C GLY A 421 46.70 12.29 26.10
N VAL A 422 47.18 11.93 27.30
CA VAL A 422 46.39 11.23 28.34
C VAL A 422 45.21 12.07 28.86
N GLY A 423 45.26 13.39 28.73
CA GLY A 423 44.17 14.30 29.14
C GLY A 423 42.85 13.96 28.45
N PHE A 424 42.91 13.57 27.17
CA PHE A 424 41.73 13.15 26.41
C PHE A 424 41.00 11.95 27.02
N PHE A 425 41.73 11.00 27.62
CA PHE A 425 41.14 9.81 28.21
C PHE A 425 40.62 10.06 29.62
N THR A 426 41.35 10.86 30.40
CA THR A 426 41.08 11.07 31.82
C THR A 426 39.97 12.09 32.06
N GLU A 427 39.86 13.12 31.21
CA GLU A 427 38.86 14.19 31.32
C GLU A 427 38.17 14.51 29.97
N PRO A 428 37.57 13.52 29.28
CA PRO A 428 37.05 13.69 27.92
C PRO A 428 35.95 14.75 27.82
N ILE A 429 35.07 14.82 28.81
CA ILE A 429 33.95 15.78 28.83
C ILE A 429 34.48 17.20 28.97
N THR A 430 35.37 17.45 29.93
CA THR A 430 35.98 18.75 30.17
C THR A 430 36.75 19.22 28.93
N MET A 431 37.56 18.34 28.33
CA MET A 431 38.32 18.65 27.13
C MET A 431 37.42 19.02 25.94
N LEU A 432 36.38 18.22 25.66
CA LEU A 432 35.43 18.52 24.57
C LEU A 432 34.67 19.82 24.84
N LYS A 433 34.27 20.04 26.09
CA LYS A 433 33.59 21.26 26.51
C LYS A 433 34.46 22.50 26.26
N GLU A 434 35.68 22.52 26.78
CA GLU A 434 36.63 23.62 26.60
C GLU A 434 36.94 23.89 25.12
N GLU A 435 36.97 22.85 24.28
CA GLU A 435 37.22 22.99 22.86
C GLU A 435 36.03 23.64 22.12
N ILE A 436 34.82 23.17 22.39
CA ILE A 436 33.58 23.75 21.84
C ILE A 436 33.42 25.19 22.32
N GLU A 437 33.69 25.46 23.60
CA GLU A 437 33.72 26.81 24.17
C GLU A 437 34.78 27.69 23.50
N GLY A 438 35.94 27.11 23.20
CA GLY A 438 37.02 27.76 22.47
C GLY A 438 36.63 28.22 21.07
N PHE A 439 35.78 27.47 20.35
CA PHE A 439 35.32 27.86 19.02
C PHE A 439 34.55 29.18 19.02
N ARG A 440 33.83 29.53 20.09
CA ARG A 440 33.11 30.81 20.18
C ARG A 440 33.98 32.02 19.84
N ASN A 441 35.22 31.99 20.29
CA ASN A 441 36.16 33.11 20.13
C ASN A 441 37.15 32.87 18.99
N LYS A 442 37.61 31.63 18.82
CA LYS A 442 38.67 31.29 17.86
C LYS A 442 38.15 31.04 16.45
N ASP A 443 36.94 30.49 16.32
CA ASP A 443 36.35 30.09 15.04
C ASP A 443 34.82 30.06 15.14
N LYS A 444 34.22 31.24 14.97
CA LYS A 444 32.76 31.45 15.03
C LYS A 444 32.01 30.60 14.00
N GLY A 445 32.65 30.28 12.87
CA GLY A 445 32.08 29.42 11.82
C GLY A 445 31.84 28.00 12.33
N LYS A 446 32.86 27.40 12.97
CA LYS A 446 32.75 26.07 13.60
C LYS A 446 31.72 26.04 14.72
N TYR A 447 31.70 27.05 15.60
CA TYR A 447 30.71 27.10 16.67
C TYR A 447 29.29 27.21 16.11
N CYS A 448 29.07 28.08 15.11
CA CYS A 448 27.78 28.22 14.44
C CYS A 448 27.33 26.92 13.75
N ALA A 449 28.25 26.23 13.08
CA ALA A 449 27.97 24.93 12.47
C ALA A 449 27.48 23.90 13.49
N LEU A 450 28.10 23.83 14.68
CA LEU A 450 27.68 22.95 15.77
C LEU A 450 26.35 23.39 16.39
N ALA A 451 26.12 24.68 16.58
CA ALA A 451 24.87 25.24 17.07
C ALA A 451 23.69 24.93 16.13
N LEU A 452 23.88 25.08 14.82
CA LEU A 452 22.90 24.67 13.82
C LEU A 452 22.60 23.18 13.93
N LEU A 453 23.62 22.34 14.10
CA LEU A 453 23.41 20.90 14.24
C LEU A 453 22.60 20.55 15.51
N VAL A 454 22.73 21.31 16.59
CA VAL A 454 21.87 21.18 17.79
C VAL A 454 20.43 21.58 17.48
N LEU A 455 20.21 22.74 16.85
CA LEU A 455 18.88 23.27 16.58
C LEU A 455 18.08 22.47 15.53
N PHE A 456 18.78 21.71 14.69
CA PHE A 456 18.20 20.79 13.70
C PHE A 456 18.25 19.31 14.16
N ASP A 457 18.25 19.05 15.48
CA ASP A 457 18.15 17.70 16.08
C ASP A 457 19.19 16.69 15.57
N GLY A 458 20.40 17.17 15.26
CA GLY A 458 21.51 16.34 14.78
C GLY A 458 21.38 15.88 13.33
N ASP A 459 20.43 16.40 12.55
CA ASP A 459 20.18 16.11 11.13
C ASP A 459 20.18 17.41 10.32
N LEU A 460 21.35 17.81 9.82
CA LEU A 460 21.52 19.09 9.12
C LEU A 460 21.87 18.90 7.64
N CYS A 461 20.92 19.20 6.76
CA CYS A 461 21.18 19.37 5.34
C CYS A 461 21.43 20.85 5.01
N VAL A 462 22.70 21.19 4.72
CA VAL A 462 23.11 22.58 4.45
C VAL A 462 22.45 23.15 3.18
N SER A 463 22.10 22.29 2.22
CA SER A 463 21.41 22.71 0.99
C SER A 463 19.97 23.15 1.24
N ASP A 464 19.35 22.68 2.32
CA ASP A 464 17.93 22.88 2.61
C ASP A 464 17.68 24.07 3.55
N LEU A 465 18.74 24.75 4.01
CA LEU A 465 18.66 25.88 4.95
C LEU A 465 17.81 27.06 4.46
N PHE A 466 17.54 27.15 3.15
CA PHE A 466 16.65 28.16 2.55
C PHE A 466 15.40 27.55 1.89
N ALA A 467 15.13 26.25 2.09
CA ALA A 467 13.97 25.58 1.50
C ALA A 467 12.65 26.08 2.10
N GLU A 468 12.64 26.33 3.41
CA GLU A 468 11.47 26.80 4.15
C GLU A 468 11.78 28.06 4.96
N LYS A 469 10.76 28.91 5.13
CA LYS A 469 10.89 30.19 5.85
C LYS A 469 11.28 30.00 7.32
N ASP A 470 10.82 28.92 7.97
CA ASP A 470 11.19 28.62 9.35
C ASP A 470 12.68 28.24 9.47
N MET A 471 13.17 27.40 8.54
CA MET A 471 14.57 27.01 8.48
C MET A 471 15.48 28.21 8.21
N GLU A 472 15.09 29.08 7.28
CA GLU A 472 15.82 30.32 6.98
C GLU A 472 15.89 31.24 8.20
N ASN A 473 14.79 31.39 8.94
CA ASN A 473 14.75 32.19 10.16
C ASN A 473 15.65 31.61 11.25
N LYS A 474 15.58 30.30 11.50
CA LYS A 474 16.49 29.59 12.42
C LYS A 474 17.95 29.77 12.03
N PHE A 475 18.26 29.65 10.74
CA PHE A 475 19.61 29.83 10.23
C PHE A 475 20.13 31.24 10.48
N LYS A 476 19.41 32.28 10.04
CA LYS A 476 19.80 33.69 10.25
C LYS A 476 19.90 34.05 11.73
N HIS A 477 18.98 33.53 12.54
CA HIS A 477 19.03 33.73 13.98
C HIS A 477 20.30 33.12 14.58
N THR A 478 20.67 31.90 14.19
CA THR A 478 21.89 31.24 14.66
C THR A 478 23.15 32.00 14.25
N LEU A 479 23.22 32.53 13.02
CA LEU A 479 24.32 33.40 12.59
C LEU A 479 24.49 34.59 13.53
N LYS A 480 23.38 35.23 13.92
CA LYS A 480 23.39 36.35 14.85
C LYS A 480 23.89 35.96 16.24
N LEU A 481 23.46 34.81 16.77
CA LEU A 481 23.92 34.29 18.07
C LEU A 481 25.43 34.07 18.10
N CYS A 482 25.97 33.56 16.99
CA CYS A 482 27.39 33.27 16.85
C CYS A 482 28.21 34.48 16.35
N GLU A 483 27.61 35.68 16.29
CA GLU A 483 28.24 36.92 15.83
C GLU A 483 28.87 36.80 14.42
N LEU A 484 28.21 36.05 13.53
CA LEU A 484 28.56 35.95 12.12
C LEU A 484 27.76 36.95 11.28
N PRO A 485 28.31 37.44 10.15
CA PRO A 485 27.57 38.31 9.23
C PRO A 485 26.29 37.64 8.72
N GLU A 486 25.18 38.37 8.66
CA GLU A 486 23.89 37.83 8.18
C GLU A 486 23.92 37.38 6.71
N ASN A 487 24.88 37.87 5.92
CA ASN A 487 25.14 37.44 4.54
C ASN A 487 26.03 36.19 4.44
N THR A 488 26.36 35.54 5.56
CA THR A 488 27.09 34.26 5.55
C THR A 488 26.30 33.22 4.77
N THR A 489 26.95 32.63 3.76
CA THR A 489 26.29 31.70 2.86
C THR A 489 26.33 30.27 3.42
N PRO A 490 25.33 29.41 3.10
CA PRO A 490 25.35 28.00 3.50
C PRO A 490 26.65 27.25 3.10
N PRO A 491 27.28 27.49 1.95
CA PRO A 491 28.60 26.94 1.65
C PRO A 491 29.67 27.24 2.71
N ALA A 492 29.70 28.43 3.31
CA ALA A 492 30.67 28.74 4.38
C ALA A 492 30.43 27.87 5.64
N ILE A 493 29.17 27.57 5.96
CA ILE A 493 28.82 26.63 7.03
C ILE A 493 29.18 25.19 6.64
N ARG A 494 28.99 24.83 5.37
CA ARG A 494 29.43 23.53 4.84
C ARG A 494 30.93 23.35 5.01
N ASP A 495 31.72 24.37 4.72
CA ASP A 495 33.17 24.33 4.87
C ASP A 495 33.58 24.21 6.35
N SER A 496 32.85 24.91 7.23
CA SER A 496 33.02 24.79 8.68
C SER A 496 32.71 23.36 9.17
N LEU A 497 31.60 22.76 8.73
CA LEU A 497 31.23 21.37 9.04
C LEU A 497 32.25 20.37 8.46
N ASN A 498 32.74 20.60 7.25
CA ASN A 498 33.77 19.76 6.64
C ASN A 498 35.09 19.82 7.43
N SER A 499 35.44 20.98 7.97
CA SER A 499 36.63 21.12 8.84
C SER A 499 36.49 20.41 10.18
N LEU A 500 35.26 20.13 10.62
CA LEU A 500 34.91 19.41 11.84
C LEU A 500 34.69 17.90 11.61
N LYS A 501 34.80 17.45 10.36
CA LYS A 501 34.52 16.10 9.94
C LYS A 501 35.48 15.11 10.60
N ASP A 502 34.96 13.91 10.87
CA ASP A 502 35.70 12.78 11.46
C ASP A 502 36.13 13.00 12.92
N PHE A 503 35.69 14.11 13.52
CA PHE A 503 35.86 14.42 14.94
C PHE A 503 34.53 14.78 15.59
N PHE A 504 33.97 15.93 15.23
CA PHE A 504 32.72 16.43 15.82
C PHE A 504 31.52 15.97 15.00
N VAL A 505 31.67 15.93 13.68
CA VAL A 505 30.60 15.62 12.74
C VAL A 505 30.99 14.50 11.78
N LYS A 506 29.98 13.82 11.24
CA LYS A 506 30.08 12.87 10.13
C LYS A 506 29.06 13.24 9.07
N LYS A 507 29.38 12.96 7.81
CA LYS A 507 28.47 13.17 6.67
C LYS A 507 27.92 11.84 6.20
N ILE A 508 26.61 11.71 6.12
CA ILE A 508 25.90 10.54 5.56
C ILE A 508 25.03 11.06 4.42
N GLY A 509 25.35 10.69 3.18
CA GLY A 509 24.75 11.31 2.00
C GLY A 509 25.06 12.81 1.96
N ASP A 510 24.02 13.65 1.94
CA ASP A 510 24.11 15.11 1.98
C ASP A 510 23.84 15.75 3.34
N THR A 511 23.59 14.91 4.35
CA THR A 511 23.25 15.34 5.71
C THR A 511 24.46 15.20 6.65
N TYR A 512 24.69 16.23 7.46
CA TYR A 512 25.64 16.20 8.57
C TYR A 512 24.97 15.74 9.86
N HIS A 513 25.70 14.93 10.62
CA HIS A 513 25.28 14.40 11.91
C HIS A 513 26.43 14.52 12.91
N PHE A 514 26.12 14.48 14.21
CA PHE A 514 27.18 14.33 15.21
C PHE A 514 27.93 13.02 15.01
N TYR A 515 29.26 13.07 15.19
CA TYR A 515 30.10 11.89 15.01
C TYR A 515 29.70 10.77 16.00
N HIS A 516 29.52 11.15 17.27
CA HIS A 516 29.12 10.26 18.36
C HIS A 516 28.24 10.97 19.40
N ASP A 517 27.40 10.20 20.11
CA ASP A 517 26.48 10.68 21.16
C ASP A 517 27.15 11.59 22.20
N LEU A 518 28.35 11.23 22.66
CA LEU A 518 29.14 12.04 23.61
C LEU A 518 29.41 13.45 23.08
N VAL A 519 29.73 13.60 21.80
CA VAL A 519 29.98 14.92 21.19
C VAL A 519 28.69 15.73 21.16
N MET A 520 27.60 15.11 20.73
CA MET A 520 26.27 15.72 20.73
C MET A 520 25.86 16.15 22.15
N GLU A 521 26.02 15.27 23.15
CA GLU A 521 25.72 15.51 24.57
C GLU A 521 26.47 16.73 25.11
N VAL A 522 27.78 16.81 24.86
CA VAL A 522 28.58 17.96 25.30
C VAL A 522 28.20 19.22 24.52
N THR A 523 28.00 19.13 23.21
CA THR A 523 27.66 20.29 22.36
C THR A 523 26.31 20.89 22.76
N THR A 524 25.31 20.04 22.94
CA THR A 524 23.95 20.43 23.36
C THR A 524 23.95 21.03 24.75
N LEU A 525 24.74 20.49 25.68
CA LEU A 525 24.92 21.07 27.02
C LEU A 525 25.58 22.45 26.97
N VAL A 526 26.65 22.61 26.18
CA VAL A 526 27.34 23.90 26.02
C VAL A 526 26.38 24.93 25.44
N PHE A 527 25.76 24.63 24.29
CA PHE A 527 24.83 25.54 23.63
C PHE A 527 23.61 25.88 24.52
N GLY A 528 23.05 24.88 25.19
CA GLY A 528 21.91 25.04 26.10
C GLY A 528 22.18 25.96 27.29
N ASN A 529 23.42 25.95 27.80
CA ASN A 529 23.85 26.84 28.87
C ASN A 529 24.12 28.27 28.37
N ASP A 530 24.60 28.40 27.14
CA ASP A 530 24.95 29.70 26.54
C ASP A 530 23.72 30.49 26.11
N TYR A 531 22.77 29.79 25.50
CA TYR A 531 21.59 30.36 24.88
C TYR A 531 20.31 29.65 25.38
N PRO A 532 19.97 29.78 26.68
CA PRO A 532 18.80 29.09 27.24
C PRO A 532 17.49 29.52 26.59
N ILE A 533 17.35 30.81 26.23
CA ILE A 533 16.13 31.35 25.61
C ILE A 533 15.96 30.77 24.22
N GLU A 534 17.02 30.77 23.43
CA GLU A 534 17.03 30.28 22.06
C GLU A 534 16.87 28.77 22.02
N THR A 535 17.43 28.07 23.00
CA THR A 535 17.17 26.64 23.20
C THR A 535 15.68 26.39 23.42
N ILE A 536 15.01 27.12 24.31
CA ILE A 536 13.56 27.03 24.52
C ILE A 536 12.78 27.38 23.23
N MET A 537 13.22 28.42 22.50
CA MET A 537 12.48 28.95 21.36
C MET A 537 12.66 28.15 20.08
N TYR A 538 13.78 27.47 19.85
CA TYR A 538 14.11 26.91 18.54
C TYR A 538 14.48 25.43 18.57
N ALA A 539 14.90 24.88 19.71
CA ALA A 539 15.19 23.46 19.79
C ALA A 539 13.93 22.62 19.58
N ASP A 540 14.14 21.38 19.16
CA ASP A 540 13.06 20.42 18.98
C ASP A 540 12.28 20.24 20.30
N ILE A 541 10.96 20.15 20.22
CA ILE A 541 10.12 19.98 21.42
C ILE A 541 10.42 18.65 22.14
N GLY A 542 10.80 17.61 21.39
CA GLY A 542 11.27 16.36 21.96
C GLY A 542 12.64 16.49 22.62
N PHE A 543 13.54 17.32 22.07
CA PHE A 543 14.79 17.67 22.73
C PHE A 543 14.53 18.36 24.08
N LEU A 544 13.64 19.36 24.12
CA LEU A 544 13.25 20.03 25.37
C LEU A 544 12.72 19.03 26.40
N ARG A 545 11.83 18.11 26.00
CA ARG A 545 11.31 17.05 26.88
C ARG A 545 12.43 16.18 27.46
N LYS A 546 13.45 15.86 26.66
CA LYS A 546 14.51 14.90 27.01
C LYS A 546 15.65 15.53 27.82
N ARG A 547 15.96 16.79 27.57
CA ARG A 547 17.21 17.43 28.03
C ARG A 547 17.01 18.58 28.99
N VAL A 548 15.83 19.18 29.06
CA VAL A 548 15.61 20.40 29.83
C VAL A 548 14.82 20.08 31.10
N LYS A 549 15.31 20.61 32.23
CA LYS A 549 14.61 20.61 33.52
C LYS A 549 14.55 22.01 34.09
N LEU A 550 13.61 22.25 35.00
CA LEU A 550 13.52 23.47 35.79
C LEU A 550 14.02 23.21 37.22
N GLY A 551 14.79 24.18 37.75
CA GLY A 551 15.36 24.11 39.09
C GLY A 551 16.80 23.58 39.11
N ASP A 552 17.27 23.21 40.29
CA ASP A 552 18.61 22.65 40.48
C ASP A 552 18.63 21.18 40.04
N CYS A 553 19.69 20.79 39.32
CA CYS A 553 19.94 19.41 38.95
C CYS A 553 20.42 18.64 40.20
N ASP A 554 19.79 17.51 40.53
CA ASP A 554 20.22 16.67 41.65
C ASP A 554 21.54 15.95 41.33
N GLU A 555 22.29 15.49 42.34
CA GLU A 555 23.52 14.67 42.13
C GLU A 555 23.25 13.35 41.36
N HIS A 556 21.98 12.93 41.28
CA HIS A 556 21.53 11.75 40.55
C HIS A 556 21.08 12.03 39.11
N ASP A 557 21.05 13.30 38.69
CA ASP A 557 20.66 13.67 37.34
C ASP A 557 21.75 13.35 36.31
N ASP A 558 21.31 13.16 35.06
CA ASP A 558 22.23 12.98 33.93
C ASP A 558 23.12 14.24 33.83
N PRO A 559 24.47 14.10 33.80
CA PRO A 559 25.41 15.22 33.72
C PRO A 559 25.23 16.10 32.48
N PHE A 560 24.44 15.65 31.50
CA PHE A 560 24.12 16.39 30.28
C PHE A 560 22.69 16.96 30.28
N THR A 561 22.06 17.09 31.45
CA THR A 561 20.78 17.80 31.63
C THR A 561 21.02 19.31 31.65
N ILE A 562 20.20 20.05 30.91
CA ILE A 562 20.20 21.52 30.91
C ILE A 562 19.20 21.99 31.97
N CYS A 563 19.73 22.50 33.08
CA CYS A 563 18.92 23.04 34.17
C CYS A 563 18.64 24.53 33.94
N LEU A 564 17.36 24.88 33.81
CA LEU A 564 16.87 26.23 33.65
C LEU A 564 16.43 26.81 35.00
N CYS A 565 16.82 28.05 35.27
CA CYS A 565 16.34 28.79 36.42
C CYS A 565 14.97 29.44 36.17
N ASP A 566 14.30 29.83 37.27
CA ASP A 566 12.92 30.32 37.26
C ASP A 566 12.65 31.51 36.34
N ARG A 567 13.67 32.30 35.97
CA ARG A 567 13.52 33.44 35.05
C ARG A 567 13.07 33.04 33.64
N TYR A 568 13.18 31.76 33.28
CA TYR A 568 12.83 31.23 31.96
C TYR A 568 11.44 30.56 31.92
N ILE A 569 10.71 30.54 33.04
CA ILE A 569 9.42 29.84 33.16
C ILE A 569 8.39 30.41 32.20
N GLU A 570 8.36 31.73 32.01
CA GLU A 570 7.41 32.39 31.11
C GLU A 570 7.65 31.99 29.65
N GLN A 571 8.90 32.08 29.17
CA GLN A 571 9.26 31.69 27.81
C GLN A 571 9.02 30.20 27.56
N LEU A 572 9.31 29.34 28.56
CA LEU A 572 9.06 27.91 28.47
C LEU A 572 7.55 27.61 28.45
N GLY A 573 6.78 28.25 29.32
CA GLY A 573 5.31 28.15 29.32
C GLY A 573 4.71 28.57 27.99
N ASP A 574 5.20 29.67 27.42
CA ASP A 574 4.80 30.18 26.10
C ASP A 574 5.08 29.19 24.97
N ARG A 575 6.27 28.59 24.98
CA ARG A 575 6.65 27.57 24.01
C ARG A 575 5.75 26.35 24.12
N LEU A 576 5.58 25.81 25.33
CA LEU A 576 4.76 24.62 25.57
C LEU A 576 3.29 24.87 25.22
N TYR A 577 2.77 26.06 25.51
CA TYR A 577 1.43 26.47 25.13
C TYR A 577 1.23 26.42 23.61
N THR A 578 2.18 27.00 22.87
CA THR A 578 2.12 27.04 21.40
C THR A 578 2.11 25.62 20.81
N GLU A 579 2.98 24.75 21.32
CA GLU A 579 3.13 23.37 20.86
C GLU A 579 1.95 22.46 21.26
N LEU A 580 1.20 22.80 22.30
CA LEU A 580 -0.01 22.06 22.73
C LEU A 580 -1.06 21.92 21.61
N PHE A 581 -1.08 22.90 20.70
CA PHE A 581 -2.00 22.91 19.56
C PHE A 581 -1.39 22.35 18.28
N GLY A 582 -0.07 22.11 18.27
CA GLY A 582 0.72 21.54 17.20
C GLY A 582 0.53 20.03 17.01
N GLU A 583 1.36 19.45 16.12
CA GLU A 583 1.33 18.03 15.77
C GLU A 583 2.01 17.13 16.81
N ARG A 584 2.94 17.70 17.59
CA ARG A 584 3.76 16.98 18.58
C ARG A 584 3.26 17.13 20.01
N LEU A 585 1.94 17.02 20.20
CA LEU A 585 1.30 17.15 21.51
C LEU A 585 1.91 16.21 22.57
N LEU A 586 2.26 14.97 22.20
CA LEU A 586 2.81 14.02 23.16
C LEU A 586 4.13 14.49 23.77
N ASP A 587 5.01 15.13 22.98
CA ASP A 587 6.25 15.69 23.50
C ASP A 587 6.02 16.83 24.50
N VAL A 588 4.91 17.58 24.34
CA VAL A 588 4.51 18.63 25.29
C VAL A 588 3.98 18.02 26.57
N VAL A 589 2.98 17.15 26.49
CA VAL A 589 2.30 16.57 27.67
C VAL A 589 3.25 15.74 28.53
N LEU A 590 4.22 15.08 27.91
CA LEU A 590 5.22 14.27 28.60
C LEU A 590 6.44 15.08 29.05
N ASN A 591 6.47 16.39 28.83
CA ASN A 591 7.60 17.24 29.21
C ASN A 591 7.71 17.34 30.75
N PRO A 592 8.87 16.98 31.35
CA PRO A 592 9.05 17.03 32.81
C PRO A 592 8.78 18.40 33.42
N CYS A 593 9.00 19.49 32.68
CA CYS A 593 8.76 20.85 33.15
C CYS A 593 7.28 21.15 33.40
N LEU A 594 6.35 20.37 32.83
CA LEU A 594 4.92 20.47 33.13
C LEU A 594 4.55 19.94 34.52
N ARG A 595 5.49 19.38 35.28
CA ARG A 595 5.30 19.06 36.70
C ARG A 595 5.52 20.26 37.62
N ASN A 596 6.06 21.36 37.10
CA ASN A 596 6.33 22.55 37.89
C ASN A 596 5.08 23.44 37.94
N ASP A 597 4.60 23.73 39.15
CA ASP A 597 3.38 24.52 39.40
C ASP A 597 3.40 25.90 38.72
N LYS A 598 4.58 26.53 38.61
CA LYS A 598 4.72 27.86 38.00
C LYS A 598 4.52 27.79 36.48
N VAL A 599 5.02 26.74 35.82
CA VAL A 599 4.77 26.52 34.38
C VAL A 599 3.30 26.21 34.14
N ILE A 600 2.70 25.37 34.99
CA ILE A 600 1.26 25.08 34.93
C ILE A 600 0.45 26.38 35.08
N LYS A 601 0.87 27.28 35.97
CA LYS A 601 0.22 28.58 36.16
C LYS A 601 0.24 29.42 34.88
N VAL A 602 1.38 29.54 34.22
CA VAL A 602 1.50 30.26 32.93
C VAL A 602 0.56 29.66 31.88
N LEU A 603 0.51 28.33 31.78
CA LEU A 603 -0.39 27.65 30.84
C LEU A 603 -1.86 27.90 31.15
N LYS A 604 -2.25 27.89 32.43
CA LYS A 604 -3.61 28.19 32.87
C LYS A 604 -4.00 29.63 32.54
N GLU A 605 -3.11 30.58 32.81
CA GLU A 605 -3.32 32.00 32.49
C GLU A 605 -3.56 32.15 30.97
N LYS A 606 -2.71 31.56 30.13
CA LYS A 606 -2.89 31.61 28.67
C LYS A 606 -4.16 30.93 28.15
N LEU A 607 -4.55 29.79 28.72
CA LEU A 607 -5.81 29.12 28.37
C LEU A 607 -7.03 29.94 28.82
N THR A 608 -6.90 30.72 29.90
CA THR A 608 -7.96 31.62 30.38
C THR A 608 -8.11 32.84 29.47
N ASP A 609 -7.00 33.38 28.98
CA ASP A 609 -6.98 34.52 28.05
C ASP A 609 -7.50 34.16 26.66
N HIS A 610 -7.45 32.88 26.29
CA HIS A 610 -7.87 32.35 24.99
C HIS A 610 -8.84 31.16 25.13
N PRO A 611 -10.07 31.38 25.63
CA PRO A 611 -11.03 30.30 25.89
C PRO A 611 -11.41 29.51 24.63
N GLU A 612 -11.29 30.09 23.44
CA GLU A 612 -11.47 29.42 22.15
C GLU A 612 -10.52 28.23 21.95
N HIS A 613 -9.32 28.29 22.54
CA HIS A 613 -8.33 27.22 22.42
C HIS A 613 -8.72 25.96 23.22
N LEU A 614 -9.52 26.09 24.28
CA LEU A 614 -10.07 24.92 24.99
C LEU A 614 -10.95 24.09 24.06
N GLN A 615 -11.73 24.74 23.20
CA GLN A 615 -12.56 24.04 22.21
C GLN A 615 -11.70 23.28 21.19
N ILE A 616 -10.56 23.84 20.77
CA ILE A 616 -9.59 23.18 19.87
C ILE A 616 -8.95 21.93 20.50
N LEU A 617 -8.77 21.91 21.82
CA LEU A 617 -8.27 20.71 22.54
C LEU A 617 -9.33 19.62 22.65
N LEU A 618 -10.61 20.02 22.78
CA LEU A 618 -11.76 19.13 22.83
C LEU A 618 -12.15 18.61 21.44
N GLU A 619 -11.83 19.34 20.38
CA GLU A 619 -12.07 18.93 19.00
C GLU A 619 -11.18 17.74 18.60
N THR A 620 -11.81 16.71 18.03
CA THR A 620 -11.11 15.53 17.54
C THR A 620 -10.35 15.88 16.25
N LYS A 621 -9.07 16.26 16.35
CA LYS A 621 -8.22 16.41 15.16
C LYS A 621 -8.00 15.05 14.48
N LYS A 622 -8.49 14.88 13.25
CA LYS A 622 -7.98 13.86 12.33
C LYS A 622 -6.57 14.30 11.92
N LEU A 623 -5.54 13.63 12.41
CA LEU A 623 -4.18 13.79 11.89
C LEU A 623 -4.20 13.52 10.38
N ALA A 624 -3.79 14.51 9.59
CA ALA A 624 -3.73 14.42 8.14
C ALA A 624 -2.53 13.55 7.73
N ILE A 625 -2.71 12.24 7.75
CA ILE A 625 -1.75 11.31 7.14
C ILE A 625 -1.93 11.41 5.64
N ASN A 626 -0.84 11.72 4.93
CA ASN A 626 -0.80 11.85 3.48
C ASN A 626 -1.30 10.55 2.82
N LYS A 627 -2.38 10.63 2.03
CA LYS A 627 -3.13 9.48 1.51
C LYS A 627 -2.37 8.62 0.48
N GLN A 628 -1.15 9.00 0.08
CA GLN A 628 -0.33 8.20 -0.83
C GLN A 628 0.44 7.05 -0.16
N GLU A 629 0.59 7.03 1.17
CA GLU A 629 1.22 5.91 1.90
C GLU A 629 0.22 4.87 2.45
N LEU A 630 -1.08 5.08 2.24
CA LEU A 630 -2.15 4.36 2.94
C LEU A 630 -2.49 2.99 2.36
N HIS A 631 -1.75 2.48 1.37
CA HIS A 631 -2.06 1.20 0.75
C HIS A 631 -1.38 -0.03 1.37
N GLN A 632 -0.62 0.08 2.47
CA GLN A 632 0.06 -1.09 3.06
C GLN A 632 -0.09 -1.40 4.55
N THR A 633 -0.68 -0.56 5.40
CA THR A 633 -0.94 -1.00 6.79
C THR A 633 -2.10 -0.24 7.43
N SER A 634 -3.32 -0.76 7.24
CA SER A 634 -4.51 -0.26 7.92
C SER A 634 -4.53 -0.71 9.38
N LYS A 635 -3.93 0.08 10.26
CA LYS A 635 -4.32 0.19 11.69
C LYS A 635 -3.74 1.51 12.24
N ASN A 636 -4.33 2.61 11.79
CA ASN A 636 -4.02 3.93 12.33
C ASN A 636 -4.46 3.99 13.80
N LEU A 637 -3.48 4.23 14.66
CA LEU A 637 -3.63 4.55 16.07
C LEU A 637 -4.44 5.85 16.20
N LEU A 638 -5.76 5.74 16.44
CA LEU A 638 -6.62 6.87 16.79
C LEU A 638 -6.36 7.25 18.26
N LEU A 639 -5.23 7.89 18.53
CA LEU A 639 -5.03 8.62 19.78
C LEU A 639 -5.66 10.00 19.61
N THR A 640 -6.91 10.14 20.06
CA THR A 640 -7.53 11.47 20.26
C THR A 640 -6.80 12.22 21.37
N LYS A 641 -6.69 13.55 21.27
CA LYS A 641 -6.10 14.42 22.32
C LYS A 641 -6.73 14.16 23.71
N LEU A 642 -7.98 13.69 23.74
CA LEU A 642 -8.72 13.33 24.96
C LEU A 642 -8.61 11.85 25.38
N SER A 643 -8.39 10.90 24.45
CA SER A 643 -8.28 9.47 24.81
C SER A 643 -7.07 9.17 25.67
N PHE A 644 -6.06 10.04 25.64
CA PHE A 644 -4.90 9.98 26.54
C PHE A 644 -5.31 10.31 27.99
N LEU A 645 -6.21 11.26 28.21
CA LEU A 645 -6.77 11.57 29.53
C LEU A 645 -7.68 10.44 30.06
N ASN A 646 -8.27 9.64 29.17
CA ASN A 646 -9.17 8.53 29.55
C ASN A 646 -8.46 7.19 29.84
N LEU A 647 -7.13 7.09 29.65
CA LEU A 647 -6.37 5.85 29.87
C LEU A 647 -6.23 5.48 31.36
N GLU A 648 -6.40 6.44 32.27
CA GLU A 648 -6.42 6.16 33.73
C GLU A 648 -7.66 5.39 34.19
N SER A 649 -8.79 5.51 33.47
CA SER A 649 -10.03 4.81 33.87
C SER A 649 -9.96 3.28 33.73
N LYS A 650 -8.95 2.74 33.03
CA LYS A 650 -8.81 1.30 32.76
C LYS A 650 -7.83 0.54 33.65
N LEU A 651 -7.14 1.19 34.60
CA LEU A 651 -6.19 0.53 35.51
C LEU A 651 -6.67 0.38 36.96
N ALA A 652 -7.98 0.50 37.22
CA ALA A 652 -8.59 0.08 38.48
C ALA A 652 -9.60 -1.05 38.23
N THR A 653 -9.11 -2.29 38.08
CA THR A 653 -9.94 -3.49 38.23
C THR A 653 -9.33 -4.44 39.26
N ILE A 654 -9.62 -4.15 40.52
CA ILE A 654 -9.74 -5.16 41.58
C ILE A 654 -11.16 -4.99 42.15
N PRO A 655 -11.95 -6.07 42.32
CA PRO A 655 -13.41 -5.98 42.41
C PRO A 655 -13.87 -5.70 43.84
N MET A 656 -14.80 -4.77 44.00
CA MET A 656 -15.79 -4.82 45.09
C MET A 656 -17.16 -4.35 44.60
N ASN A 657 -18.07 -5.31 44.52
CA ASN A 657 -19.50 -5.28 44.82
C ASN A 657 -20.31 -3.99 44.54
N THR A 658 -21.24 -4.15 43.59
CA THR A 658 -22.67 -3.73 43.63
C THR A 658 -23.01 -2.38 44.26
N GLU A 659 -23.43 -1.41 43.44
CA GLU A 659 -24.84 -0.99 43.34
C GLU A 659 -25.02 0.13 42.29
N THR A 660 -26.19 0.11 41.67
CA THR A 660 -26.67 0.92 40.55
C THR A 660 -26.87 2.39 40.95
N ILE A 661 -26.22 3.36 40.29
CA ILE A 661 -26.68 4.76 40.30
C ILE A 661 -26.55 5.38 38.89
N THR A 662 -27.69 5.78 38.37
CA THR A 662 -27.93 6.56 37.16
C THR A 662 -27.36 7.97 37.32
N ILE A 663 -26.56 8.47 36.36
CA ILE A 663 -26.08 9.86 36.36
C ILE A 663 -26.83 10.64 35.28
N GLU A 664 -27.78 11.46 35.72
CA GLU A 664 -28.34 12.58 34.97
C GLU A 664 -27.29 13.71 34.85
N ASN A 665 -27.26 14.33 33.67
CA ASN A 665 -26.48 15.51 33.35
C ASN A 665 -26.72 16.66 34.33
N GLN A 666 -25.66 17.13 35.00
CA GLN A 666 -25.55 18.55 35.37
C GLN A 666 -24.12 19.05 35.17
N VAL A 667 -23.93 19.77 34.06
CA VAL A 667 -22.90 20.78 33.88
C VAL A 667 -23.18 21.92 34.86
N LYS A 668 -22.35 22.08 35.89
CA LYS A 668 -22.14 23.35 36.60
C LYS A 668 -20.99 23.24 37.60
N ASN A 669 -19.98 24.08 37.40
CA ASN A 669 -18.95 24.47 38.36
C ASN A 669 -18.15 23.33 39.02
N GLU A 670 -17.11 22.83 38.35
CA GLU A 670 -15.96 22.28 39.08
C GLU A 670 -14.65 22.78 38.46
N GLU A 671 -13.78 23.28 39.33
CA GLU A 671 -12.40 23.66 39.07
C GLU A 671 -11.68 22.54 38.32
N ILE A 672 -11.02 22.87 37.21
CA ILE A 672 -10.02 21.98 36.62
C ILE A 672 -8.84 21.95 37.59
N LYS A 673 -8.92 21.06 38.58
CA LYS A 673 -7.76 20.59 39.32
C LYS A 673 -6.93 19.76 38.34
N LEU A 674 -5.94 20.42 37.74
CA LEU A 674 -4.72 19.77 37.26
C LEU A 674 -4.07 19.12 38.49
N TYR A 675 -4.53 17.92 38.83
CA TYR A 675 -3.85 17.05 39.76
C TYR A 675 -2.52 16.63 39.13
N SER A 676 -1.50 16.55 39.97
CA SER A 676 -0.15 16.16 39.61
C SER A 676 -0.18 14.88 38.77
N PHE A 677 0.42 14.94 37.58
CA PHE A 677 0.83 13.72 36.91
C PHE A 677 1.96 13.11 37.77
N TYR A 678 1.56 12.09 38.54
CA TYR A 678 2.23 11.41 39.67
C TYR A 678 1.96 11.95 41.06
#